data_AF-A0A1E7HUL8-F1
#
_entry.id   AF-A0A1E7HUL8-F1
#
_cell.length_a   1.000
_cell.length_b   1.000
_cell.length_c   1.000
_cell.angle_alpha   90.00
_cell.angle_beta   90.00
_cell.angle_gamma   90.00
#
_symmetry.space_group_name_H-M   'P 1'
#
loop_
_entity.id
_entity.type
_entity.pdbx_description
1 polymer ?
#
loop_
_entity_poly.entity_id
_entity_poly.type
_entity_poly.pdbx_seq_one_letter_code
_entity_poly.pdbx_strand_id
1 'polypeptide(L)'
;MVKDPANCRKQLTGLVRRDTFLNQADQRPLLDNLLAAIDTTVKKALEQAGEQLNKTGQQLDDELIETAAQLHKAVEQLAEEFSAVLNDEALSPEAMSRLGRSTEARILWLYDRVRNRLDKALRRIAPKGRPLSDLMQSLADAWSQSCRELPEELLLILDRQQENQVAGRSIWQIEGPRVLDQACTGHGFLTSRLLYLRLRQQLRRRYKTLRCEPCETLNRHLPAPLQKEPPAALLQYQKAYEETTGAFADLWRNLRFNLETAAEDCSQLASEMSSKEPDPSASQRLEETARVVSDTLTRAAEQLATVTVPLKQAGQQLLADLDHDRSEILALIPRDLQRELSWQERAQHNQRRLARAWRRWCEHGRKKLDQPRHALTDWLEKATAFGQHFSGKGSRPLGREETLQNLSNLPTPEKIMARAATLPPVCRRLFTIGALKNREFLVGKEGHLESLRELFHLWQKGNLCSVAVVGPNGSGKTSLVNCFQSELGNQIPVHRLDIDRRLRGESQLIELCSQWFELPSVPKNLIDLEEQLRQLPPAVIIIENIHRLLLRNTGGLESIRAFLGLVLASRRQLLWVITCRKYPWQRMQHLLQVDRYFSHQLQTLLGTQAEMRDALLLRLQTSSYPAKFLKHDSGKAMKKTGLDQNSLQERFFADLFAASRGNMQAALYYWLLCLDYDKTLESLTVRPLGKLDYSSLRSLDRQQFYTLAEIIAHGELNADEHASIFACDSLRSRMLLDHLVQLNLLVFESGDNGAGRYQLNPLFFAPVTATLEGRNILQ
;
A
#
# COMPACT_ATOMS: atom_id res chain seq x y z
N MET A 1 -40.09 -78.57 42.07
CA MET A 1 -39.32 -78.82 40.83
C MET A 1 -37.96 -78.15 40.94
N VAL A 2 -36.94 -78.92 41.34
CA VAL A 2 -35.53 -78.48 41.30
C VAL A 2 -35.18 -78.27 39.83
N LYS A 3 -34.93 -77.02 39.43
CA LYS A 3 -34.49 -76.73 38.06
C LYS A 3 -32.99 -76.95 37.97
N ASP A 4 -32.60 -77.79 37.03
CA ASP A 4 -31.23 -78.00 36.61
C ASP A 4 -30.54 -76.64 36.37
N PRO A 5 -29.48 -76.29 37.13
CA PRO A 5 -28.75 -75.03 36.97
C PRO A 5 -28.21 -74.84 35.55
N ALA A 6 -27.97 -75.92 34.79
CA ALA A 6 -27.59 -75.84 33.39
C ALA A 6 -28.69 -75.24 32.50
N ASN A 7 -29.96 -75.53 32.79
CA ASN A 7 -31.10 -74.99 32.04
C ASN A 7 -31.32 -73.50 32.37
N CYS A 8 -31.12 -73.09 33.63
CA CYS A 8 -31.15 -71.68 34.03
C CYS A 8 -30.05 -70.86 33.32
N ARG A 9 -28.81 -71.38 33.28
CA ARG A 9 -27.70 -70.76 32.55
C ARG A 9 -27.98 -70.62 31.05
N LYS A 10 -28.54 -71.65 30.40
CA LYS A 10 -28.95 -71.60 28.98
C LYS A 10 -30.04 -70.55 28.70
N GLN A 11 -31.03 -70.42 29.57
CA GLN A 11 -32.11 -69.45 29.40
C GLN A 11 -31.64 -68.00 29.63
N LEU A 12 -30.82 -67.75 30.65
CA LEU A 12 -30.26 -66.42 30.92
C LEU A 12 -29.27 -65.98 29.84
N THR A 13 -28.40 -66.86 29.35
CA THR A 13 -27.53 -66.57 28.19
C THR A 13 -28.34 -66.28 26.92
N GLY A 14 -29.47 -66.96 26.71
CA GLY A 14 -30.41 -66.67 25.63
C GLY A 14 -31.06 -65.28 25.74
N LEU A 15 -31.37 -64.83 26.96
CA LEU A 15 -31.89 -63.48 27.23
C LEU A 15 -30.83 -62.41 27.00
N VAL A 16 -29.58 -62.64 27.41
CA VAL A 16 -28.47 -61.69 27.21
C VAL A 16 -28.14 -61.51 25.73
N ARG A 17 -28.21 -62.57 24.92
CA ARG A 17 -28.00 -62.45 23.46
C ARG A 17 -28.94 -61.44 22.81
N ARG A 18 -30.12 -61.21 23.38
CA ARG A 18 -31.12 -60.22 22.93
C ARG A 18 -31.01 -58.87 23.65
N ASP A 19 -30.12 -58.73 24.64
CA ASP A 19 -29.96 -57.52 25.44
C ASP A 19 -28.90 -56.60 24.83
N THR A 20 -29.36 -55.50 24.24
CA THR A 20 -28.51 -54.52 23.56
C THR A 20 -27.48 -53.89 24.50
N PHE A 21 -27.75 -53.81 25.81
CA PHE A 21 -26.83 -53.23 26.77
C PHE A 21 -25.67 -54.17 27.14
N LEU A 22 -25.93 -55.47 27.26
CA LEU A 22 -24.96 -56.43 27.79
C LEU A 22 -24.11 -57.12 26.71
N ASN A 23 -24.66 -57.29 25.50
CA ASN A 23 -24.05 -58.09 24.44
C ASN A 23 -23.28 -57.28 23.39
N GLN A 24 -23.41 -55.95 23.37
CA GLN A 24 -22.63 -55.11 22.47
C GLN A 24 -21.19 -54.97 22.97
N ALA A 25 -20.21 -55.16 22.07
CA ALA A 25 -18.80 -55.01 22.37
C ALA A 25 -18.38 -53.53 22.30
N ASP A 26 -17.41 -53.16 23.13
CA ASP A 26 -16.79 -51.84 23.13
C ASP A 26 -15.97 -51.60 21.85
N GLN A 27 -16.22 -50.51 21.15
CA GLN A 27 -15.58 -50.20 19.86
C GLN A 27 -14.35 -49.28 19.97
N ARG A 28 -13.78 -49.10 21.18
CA ARG A 28 -12.53 -48.34 21.38
C ARG A 28 -11.36 -48.76 20.48
N PRO A 29 -11.07 -50.06 20.25
CA PRO A 29 -9.96 -50.46 19.39
C PRO A 29 -10.10 -49.97 17.94
N LEU A 30 -11.35 -49.86 17.47
CA LEU A 30 -11.65 -49.36 16.13
C LEU A 30 -11.44 -47.84 16.07
N LEU A 31 -11.82 -47.10 17.12
CA LEU A 31 -11.52 -45.68 17.26
C LEU A 31 -10.01 -45.40 17.30
N ASP A 32 -9.25 -46.16 18.08
CA ASP A 32 -7.80 -45.98 18.23
C ASP A 32 -7.06 -46.24 16.90
N ASN A 33 -7.45 -47.28 16.16
CA ASN A 33 -6.90 -47.57 14.83
C ASN A 33 -7.18 -46.45 13.82
N LEU A 34 -8.38 -45.85 13.86
CA LEU A 34 -8.76 -44.77 12.97
C LEU A 34 -8.02 -43.46 13.31
N LEU A 35 -7.85 -43.15 14.59
CA LEU A 35 -7.05 -42.00 15.03
C LEU A 35 -5.57 -42.14 14.62
N ALA A 36 -5.02 -43.36 14.68
CA ALA A 36 -3.67 -43.65 14.19
C ALA A 36 -3.56 -43.48 12.65
N ALA A 37 -4.59 -43.88 11.89
CA ALA A 37 -4.64 -43.65 10.45
C ALA A 37 -4.71 -42.16 10.09
N ILE A 38 -5.49 -41.37 10.84
CA ILE A 38 -5.53 -39.91 10.68
C ILE A 38 -4.17 -39.28 11.00
N ASP A 39 -3.54 -39.68 12.11
CA ASP A 39 -2.22 -39.15 12.49
C ASP A 39 -1.17 -39.39 11.40
N THR A 40 -1.11 -40.62 10.88
CA THR A 40 -0.14 -41.01 9.84
C THR A 40 -0.36 -40.28 8.51
N THR A 41 -1.61 -40.13 8.07
CA THR A 41 -1.95 -39.42 6.81
C THR A 41 -1.66 -37.93 6.90
N VAL A 42 -2.07 -37.27 7.99
CA VAL A 42 -1.82 -35.83 8.20
C VAL A 42 -0.33 -35.55 8.39
N LYS A 43 0.39 -36.40 9.14
CA LYS A 43 1.85 -36.29 9.30
C LYS A 43 2.59 -36.39 7.98
N LYS A 44 2.22 -37.36 7.12
CA LYS A 44 2.79 -37.50 5.78
C LYS A 44 2.53 -36.27 4.91
N ALA A 45 1.34 -35.68 4.97
CA ALA A 45 1.02 -34.45 4.25
C ALA A 45 1.87 -33.26 4.73
N LEU A 46 2.08 -33.12 6.05
CA LEU A 46 2.96 -32.08 6.62
C LEU A 46 4.43 -32.27 6.23
N GLU A 47 4.92 -33.51 6.21
CA GLU A 47 6.29 -33.83 5.77
C GLU A 47 6.52 -33.48 4.29
N GLN A 48 5.61 -33.89 3.40
CA GLN A 48 5.67 -33.55 1.97
C GLN A 48 5.61 -32.04 1.73
N ALA A 49 4.74 -31.35 2.46
CA ALA A 49 4.64 -29.90 2.41
C ALA A 49 5.93 -29.20 2.88
N GLY A 50 6.55 -29.70 3.95
CA GLY A 50 7.83 -29.22 4.45
C GLY A 50 8.96 -29.37 3.44
N GLU A 51 9.03 -30.52 2.76
CA GLU A 51 10.00 -30.75 1.68
C GLU A 51 9.81 -29.76 0.52
N GLN A 52 8.56 -29.54 0.09
CA GLN A 52 8.26 -28.60 -0.99
C GLN A 52 8.60 -27.15 -0.62
N LEU A 53 8.28 -26.73 0.60
CA LEU A 53 8.56 -25.39 1.09
C LEU A 53 10.07 -25.15 1.23
N ASN A 54 10.81 -26.13 1.75
CA ASN A 54 12.27 -26.12 1.82
C ASN A 54 12.91 -26.04 0.43
N LYS A 55 12.42 -26.83 -0.54
CA LYS A 55 12.90 -26.78 -1.93
C LYS A 55 12.68 -25.41 -2.57
N THR A 56 11.51 -24.80 -2.39
CA THR A 56 11.27 -23.44 -2.88
C THR A 56 12.10 -22.39 -2.16
N GLY A 57 12.36 -22.57 -0.86
CA GLY A 57 13.24 -21.70 -0.08
C GLY A 57 14.70 -21.77 -0.53
N GLN A 58 15.21 -22.97 -0.85
CA GLN A 58 16.55 -23.15 -1.42
C GLN A 58 16.67 -22.50 -2.80
N GLN A 59 15.66 -22.62 -3.66
CA GLN A 59 15.66 -21.93 -4.95
C GLN A 59 15.71 -20.41 -4.80
N LEU A 60 15.02 -19.85 -3.79
CA LEU A 60 15.10 -18.43 -3.49
C LEU A 60 16.50 -18.03 -3.02
N ASP A 61 17.17 -18.86 -2.21
CA ASP A 61 18.54 -18.62 -1.77
C ASP A 61 19.53 -18.63 -2.92
N ASP A 62 19.43 -19.62 -3.80
CA ASP A 62 20.29 -19.73 -4.97
C ASP A 62 20.14 -18.50 -5.87
N GLU A 63 18.91 -18.05 -6.10
CA GLU A 63 18.63 -16.83 -6.87
C GLU A 63 19.17 -15.57 -6.15
N LEU A 64 19.11 -15.50 -4.82
CA LEU A 64 19.67 -14.38 -4.04
C LEU A 64 21.20 -14.35 -4.05
N ILE A 65 21.85 -15.51 -3.92
CA ILE A 65 23.30 -15.65 -4.01
C ILE A 65 23.78 -15.24 -5.41
N GLU A 66 23.09 -15.69 -6.46
CA GLU A 66 23.40 -15.29 -7.84
C GLU A 66 23.24 -13.77 -8.01
N THR A 67 22.18 -13.19 -7.44
CA THR A 67 21.91 -11.74 -7.52
C THR A 67 22.95 -10.92 -6.75
N ALA A 68 23.36 -11.37 -5.56
CA ALA A 68 24.42 -10.74 -4.78
C ALA A 68 25.77 -10.80 -5.50
N ALA A 69 26.11 -11.93 -6.14
CA ALA A 69 27.30 -12.06 -6.97
C ALA A 69 27.29 -11.09 -8.16
N GLN A 70 26.14 -10.88 -8.79
CA GLN A 70 25.98 -9.90 -9.88
C GLN A 70 26.15 -8.46 -9.39
N LEU A 71 25.72 -8.14 -8.16
CA LEU A 71 25.97 -6.85 -7.54
C LEU A 71 27.45 -6.63 -7.23
N HIS A 72 28.15 -7.62 -6.65
CA HIS A 72 29.60 -7.53 -6.45
C HIS A 72 30.36 -7.32 -7.76
N LYS A 73 29.98 -8.03 -8.83
CA LYS A 73 30.56 -7.79 -10.16
C LYS A 73 30.29 -6.37 -10.68
N ALA A 74 29.16 -5.76 -10.31
CA ALA A 74 28.89 -4.36 -10.62
C ALA A 74 29.74 -3.38 -9.79
N VAL A 75 30.03 -3.71 -8.53
CA VAL A 75 30.98 -2.95 -7.69
C VAL A 75 32.35 -2.93 -8.35
N GLU A 76 32.89 -4.09 -8.71
CA GLU A 76 34.23 -4.21 -9.31
C GLU A 76 34.34 -3.38 -10.60
N GLN A 77 33.36 -3.53 -11.50
CA GLN A 77 33.37 -2.84 -12.80
C GLN A 77 33.23 -1.32 -12.67
N LEU A 78 32.32 -0.84 -11.82
CA LEU A 78 32.19 0.61 -11.60
C LEU A 78 33.41 1.16 -10.87
N ALA A 79 33.95 0.45 -9.86
CA ALA A 79 35.17 0.88 -9.17
C ALA A 79 36.36 1.01 -10.12
N GLU A 80 36.54 0.05 -11.04
CA GLU A 80 37.56 0.14 -12.10
C GLU A 80 37.34 1.37 -12.98
N GLU A 81 36.11 1.62 -13.46
CA GLU A 81 35.78 2.77 -14.30
C GLU A 81 36.01 4.12 -13.58
N PHE A 82 35.57 4.25 -12.32
CA PHE A 82 35.82 5.44 -11.50
C PHE A 82 37.32 5.63 -11.25
N SER A 83 38.07 4.57 -10.94
CA SER A 83 39.52 4.66 -10.72
C SER A 83 40.29 5.05 -11.98
N ALA A 84 39.86 4.56 -13.15
CA ALA A 84 40.47 4.90 -14.43
C ALA A 84 40.33 6.40 -14.74
N VAL A 85 39.19 7.01 -14.39
CA VAL A 85 38.95 8.45 -14.58
C VAL A 85 39.66 9.29 -13.52
N LEU A 86 39.75 8.81 -12.28
CA LEU A 86 40.45 9.50 -11.18
C LEU A 86 41.98 9.53 -11.36
N ASN A 87 42.55 8.51 -12.04
CA ASN A 87 43.99 8.40 -12.30
C ASN A 87 44.45 9.24 -13.51
N ASP A 88 43.53 9.82 -14.29
CA ASP A 88 43.86 10.66 -15.43
C ASP A 88 44.23 12.08 -14.95
N GLU A 89 45.44 12.57 -15.28
CA GLU A 89 45.97 13.86 -14.78
C GLU A 89 45.12 15.07 -15.22
N ALA A 90 44.35 14.92 -16.31
CA ALA A 90 43.40 15.92 -16.79
C ALA A 90 42.02 15.29 -16.96
N LEU A 91 41.16 15.46 -15.96
CA LEU A 91 39.74 15.07 -16.04
C LEU A 91 39.12 15.64 -17.33
N SER A 92 38.64 14.78 -18.23
CA SER A 92 38.02 15.20 -19.48
C SER A 92 36.49 15.20 -19.38
N PRO A 93 35.78 16.19 -19.96
CA PRO A 93 34.32 16.23 -19.95
C PRO A 93 33.70 15.02 -20.68
N GLU A 94 34.39 14.48 -21.68
CA GLU A 94 33.98 13.26 -22.39
C GLU A 94 34.06 12.01 -21.50
N ALA A 95 35.12 11.86 -20.69
CA ALA A 95 35.25 10.76 -19.74
C ALA A 95 34.14 10.81 -18.68
N MET A 96 33.83 12.00 -18.16
CA MET A 96 32.76 12.21 -17.18
C MET A 96 31.36 11.91 -17.74
N SER A 97 31.07 12.36 -18.98
CA SER A 97 29.83 12.02 -19.66
C SER A 97 29.71 10.52 -19.96
N ARG A 98 30.82 9.87 -20.32
CA ARG A 98 30.87 8.42 -20.54
C ARG A 98 30.61 7.65 -19.25
N LEU A 99 31.17 8.10 -18.13
CA LEU A 99 30.99 7.47 -16.82
C LEU A 99 29.54 7.63 -16.32
N GLY A 100 28.93 8.80 -16.53
CA GLY A 100 27.50 9.01 -16.29
C GLY A 100 26.62 8.05 -17.10
N ARG A 101 26.86 7.92 -18.41
CA ARG A 101 26.15 6.96 -19.28
C ARG A 101 26.37 5.50 -18.90
N SER A 102 27.59 5.14 -18.50
CA SER A 102 27.90 3.77 -18.03
C SER A 102 27.12 3.44 -16.76
N THR A 103 27.06 4.39 -15.83
CA THR A 103 26.30 4.27 -14.58
C THR A 103 24.80 4.12 -14.87
N GLU A 104 24.22 4.93 -15.77
CA GLU A 104 22.82 4.79 -16.21
C GLU A 104 22.53 3.44 -16.89
N ALA A 105 23.41 3.00 -17.78
CA ALA A 105 23.29 1.69 -18.42
C ALA A 105 23.31 0.56 -17.37
N ARG A 106 24.11 0.73 -16.30
CA ARG A 106 24.17 -0.22 -15.20
C ARG A 106 22.88 -0.26 -14.38
N ILE A 107 22.20 0.88 -14.20
CA ILE A 107 20.89 0.94 -13.52
C ILE A 107 19.87 0.10 -14.28
N LEU A 108 19.79 0.23 -15.61
CA LEU A 108 18.89 -0.55 -16.44
C LEU A 108 19.23 -2.05 -16.39
N TRP A 109 20.52 -2.39 -16.45
CA TRP A 109 20.99 -3.76 -16.33
C TRP A 109 20.64 -4.39 -14.97
N LEU A 110 20.84 -3.63 -13.88
CA LEU A 110 20.48 -4.05 -12.53
C LEU A 110 18.96 -4.16 -12.36
N TYR A 111 18.16 -3.32 -13.02
CA TYR A 111 16.71 -3.42 -12.95
C TYR A 111 16.22 -4.77 -13.47
N ASP A 112 16.70 -5.20 -14.63
CA ASP A 112 16.24 -6.47 -15.22
C ASP A 112 16.78 -7.70 -14.48
N ARG A 113 18.00 -7.61 -13.93
CA ARG A 113 18.63 -8.76 -13.29
C ARG A 113 18.42 -8.87 -11.78
N VAL A 114 18.27 -7.75 -11.09
CA VAL A 114 18.04 -7.71 -9.64
C VAL A 114 16.55 -7.60 -9.37
N ARG A 115 15.90 -6.51 -9.78
CA ARG A 115 14.50 -6.25 -9.43
C ARG A 115 13.54 -7.27 -10.04
N ASN A 116 13.58 -7.46 -11.36
CA ASN A 116 12.64 -8.36 -12.05
C ASN A 116 12.79 -9.82 -11.62
N ARG A 117 14.02 -10.28 -11.34
CA ARG A 117 14.25 -11.64 -10.85
C ARG A 117 13.73 -11.81 -9.43
N LEU A 118 14.04 -10.89 -8.52
CA LEU A 118 13.58 -10.95 -7.13
C LEU A 118 12.05 -10.88 -7.03
N ASP A 119 11.40 -10.01 -7.81
CA ASP A 119 9.93 -9.97 -7.87
C ASP A 119 9.33 -11.30 -8.35
N LYS A 120 9.95 -11.95 -9.35
CA LYS A 120 9.51 -13.27 -9.83
C LYS A 120 9.74 -14.36 -8.77
N ALA A 121 10.87 -14.34 -8.09
CA ALA A 121 11.23 -15.27 -7.02
C ALA A 121 10.23 -15.21 -5.87
N LEU A 122 9.97 -14.00 -5.37
CA LEU A 122 9.04 -13.74 -4.26
C LEU A 122 7.60 -14.10 -4.59
N ARG A 123 7.17 -13.90 -5.85
CA ARG A 123 5.83 -14.32 -6.28
C ARG A 123 5.60 -15.83 -6.18
N ARG A 124 6.65 -16.66 -6.29
CA ARG A 124 6.53 -18.13 -6.15
C ARG A 124 6.17 -18.55 -4.72
N ILE A 125 6.62 -17.76 -3.74
CA ILE A 125 6.50 -18.03 -2.30
C ILE A 125 5.42 -17.15 -1.66
N ALA A 126 4.61 -16.46 -2.49
CA ALA A 126 3.54 -15.61 -2.03
C ALA A 126 2.54 -16.40 -1.16
N PRO A 127 1.90 -15.74 -0.17
CA PRO A 127 0.95 -16.40 0.72
C PRO A 127 -0.32 -16.91 0.01
N LYS A 128 -0.64 -16.36 -1.17
CA LYS A 128 -1.69 -16.87 -2.08
C LYS A 128 -1.13 -17.68 -3.25
N GLY A 129 0.16 -18.01 -3.19
CA GLY A 129 0.85 -18.80 -4.20
C GLY A 129 0.50 -20.28 -4.12
N ARG A 130 0.81 -21.00 -5.20
CA ARG A 130 0.56 -22.44 -5.33
C ARG A 130 1.07 -23.28 -4.15
N PRO A 131 2.32 -23.16 -3.66
CA PRO A 131 2.82 -24.10 -2.65
C PRO A 131 2.04 -24.02 -1.33
N LEU A 132 1.63 -22.82 -0.90
CA LEU A 132 0.88 -22.64 0.34
C LEU A 132 -0.60 -23.04 0.18
N SER A 133 -1.19 -22.76 -0.97
CA SER A 133 -2.56 -23.22 -1.28
C SER A 133 -2.64 -24.74 -1.40
N ASP A 134 -1.65 -25.35 -2.05
CA ASP A 134 -1.56 -26.81 -2.24
C ASP A 134 -1.34 -27.50 -0.89
N LEU A 135 -0.55 -26.91 0.00
CA LEU A 135 -0.37 -27.36 1.39
C LEU A 135 -1.69 -27.31 2.17
N MET A 136 -2.40 -26.18 2.13
CA MET A 136 -3.68 -26.04 2.84
C MET A 136 -4.74 -27.02 2.28
N GLN A 137 -4.75 -27.23 0.96
CA GLN A 137 -5.64 -28.16 0.31
C GLN A 137 -5.28 -29.62 0.61
N SER A 138 -4.00 -30.00 0.61
CA SER A 138 -3.58 -31.37 0.91
C SER A 138 -3.88 -31.76 2.36
N LEU A 139 -3.69 -30.83 3.30
CA LEU A 139 -4.12 -31.03 4.69
C LEU A 139 -5.64 -31.17 4.78
N ALA A 140 -6.38 -30.32 4.07
CA ALA A 140 -7.84 -30.39 4.01
C ALA A 140 -8.34 -31.75 3.50
N ASP A 141 -7.71 -32.24 2.43
CA ASP A 141 -8.05 -33.50 1.80
C ASP A 141 -7.68 -34.68 2.72
N ALA A 142 -6.52 -34.65 3.38
CA ALA A 142 -6.09 -35.69 4.33
C ALA A 142 -7.06 -35.85 5.51
N TRP A 143 -7.52 -34.73 6.08
CA TRP A 143 -8.52 -34.72 7.14
C TRP A 143 -9.90 -35.20 6.63
N SER A 144 -10.35 -34.70 5.48
CA SER A 144 -11.69 -35.01 4.96
C SER A 144 -11.83 -36.43 4.42
N GLN A 145 -10.78 -36.99 3.81
CA GLN A 145 -10.75 -38.39 3.35
C GLN A 145 -10.92 -39.34 4.53
N SER A 146 -10.18 -39.09 5.61
CA SER A 146 -10.27 -39.89 6.83
C SER A 146 -11.64 -39.77 7.51
N CYS A 147 -12.31 -38.62 7.42
CA CYS A 147 -13.70 -38.47 7.89
C CYS A 147 -14.70 -39.37 7.14
N ARG A 148 -14.48 -39.64 5.85
CA ARG A 148 -15.39 -40.49 5.05
C ARG A 148 -15.31 -41.97 5.42
N GLU A 149 -14.20 -42.39 6.03
CA GLU A 149 -13.96 -43.77 6.45
C GLU A 149 -14.49 -44.05 7.87
N LEU A 150 -14.97 -43.03 8.59
CA LEU A 150 -15.53 -43.17 9.93
C LEU A 150 -16.98 -43.72 9.87
N PRO A 151 -17.34 -44.68 10.75
CA PRO A 151 -18.74 -45.12 10.90
C PRO A 151 -19.61 -44.00 11.50
N GLU A 152 -20.89 -43.95 11.09
CA GLU A 152 -21.86 -42.93 11.57
C GLU A 152 -22.05 -42.95 13.09
N GLU A 153 -22.10 -44.14 13.71
CA GLU A 153 -22.21 -44.31 15.15
C GLU A 153 -21.11 -45.25 15.69
N LEU A 154 -20.49 -44.85 16.82
CA LEU A 154 -19.61 -45.68 17.63
C LEU A 154 -20.20 -45.92 19.02
N LEU A 155 -20.04 -47.14 19.52
CA LEU A 155 -20.43 -47.53 20.87
C LEU A 155 -19.21 -47.67 21.79
N LEU A 156 -19.14 -46.78 22.79
CA LEU A 156 -18.08 -46.77 23.80
C LEU A 156 -18.66 -47.15 25.17
N ILE A 157 -17.99 -48.06 25.88
CA ILE A 157 -18.40 -48.54 27.21
C ILE A 157 -17.44 -47.97 28.25
N LEU A 158 -17.95 -47.17 29.19
CA LEU A 158 -17.17 -46.60 30.30
C LEU A 158 -17.46 -47.35 31.60
N ASP A 159 -16.42 -47.84 32.28
CA ASP A 159 -16.48 -48.31 33.67
C ASP A 159 -16.27 -47.13 34.62
N ARG A 160 -17.29 -46.75 35.39
CA ARG A 160 -17.19 -45.65 36.36
C ARG A 160 -16.25 -45.93 37.52
N GLN A 161 -15.93 -47.19 37.77
CA GLN A 161 -15.04 -47.60 38.86
C GLN A 161 -13.60 -47.84 38.36
N GLN A 162 -13.35 -47.78 37.05
CA GLN A 162 -12.03 -47.98 36.41
C GLN A 162 -11.32 -49.30 36.75
N GLU A 163 -12.03 -50.31 37.25
CA GLU A 163 -11.42 -51.56 37.74
C GLU A 163 -11.05 -52.57 36.63
N ASN A 164 -11.69 -52.50 35.45
CA ASN A 164 -11.50 -53.46 34.37
C ASN A 164 -11.15 -52.78 33.03
N GLN A 165 -10.23 -53.37 32.24
CA GLN A 165 -10.01 -52.98 30.85
C GLN A 165 -11.17 -53.47 29.97
N VAL A 166 -11.97 -52.53 29.46
CA VAL A 166 -13.21 -52.80 28.71
C VAL A 166 -12.96 -52.97 27.20
N ALA A 167 -11.77 -52.64 26.70
CA ALA A 167 -11.44 -52.54 25.28
C ALA A 167 -11.82 -53.81 24.48
N GLY A 168 -12.72 -53.66 23.51
CA GLY A 168 -13.11 -54.73 22.57
C GLY A 168 -14.02 -55.81 23.16
N ARG A 169 -14.39 -55.74 24.44
CA ARG A 169 -15.22 -56.75 25.12
C ARG A 169 -16.61 -56.20 25.44
N SER A 170 -17.61 -57.08 25.46
CA SER A 170 -18.95 -56.72 25.94
C SER A 170 -19.03 -56.77 27.47
N ILE A 171 -19.97 -56.04 28.06
CA ILE A 171 -20.20 -56.07 29.52
C ILE A 171 -20.46 -57.51 29.99
N TRP A 172 -21.12 -58.32 29.17
CA TRP A 172 -21.35 -59.74 29.46
C TRP A 172 -20.09 -60.60 29.44
N GLN A 173 -19.12 -60.31 28.56
CA GLN A 173 -17.85 -61.04 28.57
C GLN A 173 -17.01 -60.73 29.83
N ILE A 174 -17.22 -59.57 30.45
CA ILE A 174 -16.50 -59.13 31.65
C ILE A 174 -17.19 -59.65 32.93
N GLU A 175 -18.50 -59.43 33.07
CA GLU A 175 -19.25 -59.70 34.31
C GLU A 175 -20.21 -60.91 34.23
N GLY A 176 -20.40 -61.49 33.04
CA GLY A 176 -21.34 -62.59 32.80
C GLY A 176 -21.14 -63.82 33.68
N PRO A 177 -19.91 -64.30 33.95
CA PRO A 177 -19.69 -65.43 34.85
C PRO A 177 -20.23 -65.16 36.27
N ARG A 178 -19.97 -63.97 36.81
CA ARG A 178 -20.44 -63.55 38.14
C ARG A 178 -21.95 -63.42 38.20
N VAL A 179 -22.56 -62.84 37.16
CA VAL A 179 -24.03 -62.69 37.07
C VAL A 179 -24.72 -64.06 36.99
N LEU A 180 -24.15 -65.01 36.23
CA LEU A 180 -24.69 -66.37 36.13
C LEU A 180 -24.58 -67.12 37.45
N ASP A 181 -23.45 -67.01 38.16
CA ASP A 181 -23.26 -67.69 39.44
C ASP A 181 -24.18 -67.13 40.54
N GLN A 182 -24.44 -65.82 40.56
CA GLN A 182 -25.35 -65.21 41.53
C GLN A 182 -26.84 -65.40 41.21
N ALA A 183 -27.22 -65.45 39.92
CA ALA A 183 -28.62 -65.58 39.52
C ALA A 183 -29.13 -67.03 39.50
N CYS A 184 -28.23 -68.02 39.39
CA CYS A 184 -28.55 -69.44 39.24
C CYS A 184 -28.50 -70.25 40.55
N THR A 185 -28.29 -69.63 41.71
CA THR A 185 -28.28 -70.30 43.03
C THR A 185 -29.70 -70.68 43.48
N GLY A 186 -30.16 -71.85 43.07
CA GLY A 186 -31.18 -72.65 43.77
C GLY A 186 -32.63 -72.13 43.81
N HIS A 187 -33.03 -71.15 43.00
CA HIS A 187 -34.40 -70.61 43.01
C HIS A 187 -35.15 -70.79 41.67
N GLY A 188 -36.48 -70.67 41.69
CA GLY A 188 -37.34 -70.83 40.52
C GLY A 188 -37.06 -69.82 39.40
N PHE A 189 -37.46 -70.13 38.16
CA PHE A 189 -37.11 -69.29 36.99
C PHE A 189 -37.56 -67.82 37.11
N LEU A 190 -38.71 -67.56 37.73
CA LEU A 190 -39.21 -66.19 37.95
C LEU A 190 -38.31 -65.39 38.90
N THR A 191 -37.78 -66.02 39.95
CA THR A 191 -36.90 -65.36 40.92
C THR A 191 -35.49 -65.15 40.35
N SER A 192 -34.96 -66.11 39.59
CA SER A 192 -33.71 -65.92 38.83
C SER A 192 -33.80 -64.79 37.81
N ARG A 193 -34.97 -64.62 37.16
CA ARG A 193 -35.20 -63.51 36.22
C ARG A 193 -35.28 -62.14 36.92
N LEU A 194 -35.88 -62.07 38.09
CA LEU A 194 -35.91 -60.85 38.92
C LEU A 194 -34.51 -60.48 39.45
N LEU A 195 -33.74 -61.47 39.91
CA LEU A 195 -32.35 -61.29 40.34
C LEU A 195 -31.46 -60.81 39.18
N TYR A 196 -31.61 -61.41 37.99
CA TYR A 196 -30.94 -60.95 36.78
C TYR A 196 -31.29 -59.49 36.44
N LEU A 197 -32.57 -59.10 36.52
CA LEU A 197 -32.97 -57.71 36.27
C LEU A 197 -32.37 -56.73 37.29
N ARG A 198 -32.27 -57.13 38.57
CA ARG A 198 -31.63 -56.34 39.63
C ARG A 198 -30.13 -56.19 39.40
N LEU A 199 -29.43 -57.28 39.06
CA LEU A 199 -27.99 -57.27 38.73
C LEU A 199 -27.72 -56.45 37.46
N ARG A 200 -28.56 -56.56 36.43
CA ARG A 200 -28.50 -55.71 35.24
C ARG A 200 -28.65 -54.23 35.59
N GLN A 201 -29.52 -53.89 36.53
CA GLN A 201 -29.71 -52.52 36.98
C GLN A 201 -28.52 -52.00 37.80
N GLN A 202 -27.84 -52.86 38.57
CA GLN A 202 -26.56 -52.53 39.21
C GLN A 202 -25.44 -52.32 38.19
N LEU A 203 -25.34 -53.19 37.17
CA LEU A 203 -24.39 -53.02 36.07
C LEU A 203 -24.64 -51.73 35.29
N ARG A 204 -25.90 -51.31 35.10
CA ARG A 204 -26.24 -49.98 34.54
C ARG A 204 -25.79 -48.79 35.38
N ARG A 205 -25.60 -48.97 36.70
CA ARG A 205 -25.05 -47.92 37.57
C ARG A 205 -23.54 -47.83 37.48
N ARG A 206 -22.86 -48.94 37.18
CA ARG A 206 -21.40 -49.05 37.04
C ARG A 206 -20.91 -48.72 35.63
N TYR A 207 -21.51 -49.35 34.61
CA TYR A 207 -21.14 -49.19 33.21
C TYR A 207 -22.07 -48.22 32.50
N LYS A 208 -21.48 -47.25 31.78
CA LYS A 208 -22.20 -46.29 30.94
C LYS A 208 -21.87 -46.56 29.48
N THR A 209 -22.88 -46.91 28.69
CA THR A 209 -22.76 -47.01 27.22
C THR A 209 -23.01 -45.64 26.61
N LEU A 210 -22.05 -45.13 25.85
CA LEU A 210 -22.14 -43.91 25.06
C LEU A 210 -22.27 -44.30 23.59
N ARG A 211 -23.27 -43.73 22.91
CA ARG A 211 -23.29 -43.68 21.45
C ARG A 211 -22.76 -42.32 21.05
N CYS A 212 -21.75 -42.33 20.20
CA CYS A 212 -21.05 -41.14 19.78
C CYS A 212 -20.98 -41.12 18.26
N GLU A 213 -21.10 -39.93 17.70
CA GLU A 213 -20.96 -39.70 16.26
C GLU A 213 -19.55 -39.14 16.03
N PRO A 214 -18.56 -40.00 15.68
CA PRO A 214 -17.17 -39.57 15.57
C PRO A 214 -16.99 -38.49 14.50
N CYS A 215 -17.74 -38.55 13.39
CA CYS A 215 -17.72 -37.55 12.33
C CYS A 215 -18.11 -36.15 12.84
N GLU A 216 -19.18 -36.04 13.63
CA GLU A 216 -19.58 -34.76 14.21
C GLU A 216 -18.53 -34.23 15.18
N THR A 217 -17.98 -35.09 16.03
CA THR A 217 -16.93 -34.69 16.98
C THR A 217 -15.65 -34.26 16.25
N LEU A 218 -15.23 -34.97 15.20
CA LEU A 218 -14.08 -34.58 14.39
C LEU A 218 -14.33 -33.23 13.71
N ASN A 219 -15.51 -33.04 13.10
CA ASN A 219 -15.88 -31.78 12.46
C ASN A 219 -15.97 -30.60 13.43
N ARG A 220 -16.26 -30.85 14.71
CA ARG A 220 -16.25 -29.83 15.77
C ARG A 220 -14.83 -29.41 16.17
N HIS A 221 -13.85 -30.31 16.05
CA HIS A 221 -12.45 -30.09 16.48
C HIS A 221 -11.46 -29.88 15.33
N LEU A 222 -11.88 -30.00 14.07
CA LEU A 222 -11.03 -29.71 12.91
C LEU A 222 -10.34 -28.35 13.07
N PRO A 223 -9.03 -28.26 12.78
CA PRO A 223 -8.33 -27.00 12.89
C PRO A 223 -8.95 -26.01 11.89
N ALA A 224 -8.81 -24.73 12.18
CA ALA A 224 -9.46 -23.66 11.43
C ALA A 224 -9.05 -23.45 9.95
N PRO A 225 -8.00 -24.06 9.33
CA PRO A 225 -7.71 -23.75 7.92
C PRO A 225 -8.84 -24.12 6.95
N LEU A 226 -9.87 -24.85 7.41
CA LEU A 226 -11.05 -25.25 6.64
C LEU A 226 -12.33 -24.43 6.92
N GLN A 227 -12.31 -23.48 7.85
CA GLN A 227 -13.48 -22.64 8.20
C GLN A 227 -13.21 -21.14 8.04
N LYS A 228 -13.09 -20.67 6.78
CA LYS A 228 -13.11 -19.25 6.37
C LYS A 228 -12.08 -18.29 7.02
N GLU A 229 -11.17 -18.75 7.88
CA GLU A 229 -10.11 -17.93 8.49
C GLU A 229 -8.73 -18.61 8.43
N PRO A 230 -7.67 -17.86 8.11
CA PRO A 230 -6.30 -18.38 8.11
C PRO A 230 -5.77 -18.63 9.54
N PRO A 231 -4.94 -19.66 9.76
CA PRO A 231 -4.23 -19.89 11.03
C PRO A 231 -3.40 -18.65 11.45
N ALA A 232 -3.21 -18.45 12.76
CA ALA A 232 -2.41 -17.31 13.26
C ALA A 232 -0.97 -17.33 12.73
N ALA A 233 -0.39 -18.53 12.55
CA ALA A 233 0.91 -18.72 11.94
C ALA A 233 0.94 -18.31 10.45
N LEU A 234 -0.18 -18.46 9.73
CA LEU A 234 -0.31 -18.00 8.34
C LEU A 234 -0.29 -16.46 8.27
N LEU A 235 -0.86 -15.78 9.26
CA LEU A 235 -0.81 -14.32 9.37
C LEU A 235 0.61 -13.84 9.68
N GLN A 236 1.36 -14.57 10.52
CA GLN A 236 2.77 -14.26 10.78
C GLN A 236 3.62 -14.46 9.52
N TYR A 237 3.37 -15.54 8.77
CA TYR A 237 4.01 -15.77 7.48
C TYR A 237 3.67 -14.68 6.45
N GLN A 238 2.40 -14.27 6.37
CA GLN A 238 1.97 -13.15 5.51
C GLN A 238 2.68 -11.85 5.89
N LYS A 239 2.77 -11.55 7.19
CA LYS A 239 3.46 -10.37 7.68
C LYS A 239 4.97 -10.42 7.36
N ALA A 240 5.63 -11.55 7.59
CA ALA A 240 7.04 -11.72 7.24
C ALA A 240 7.26 -11.57 5.73
N TYR A 241 6.36 -12.11 4.91
CA TYR A 241 6.39 -11.92 3.45
C TYR A 241 6.27 -10.45 3.06
N GLU A 242 5.31 -9.71 3.63
CA GLU A 242 5.14 -8.28 3.42
C GLU A 242 6.39 -7.49 3.83
N GLU A 243 6.94 -7.77 5.02
CA GLU A 243 8.18 -7.16 5.53
C GLU A 243 9.37 -7.43 4.59
N THR A 244 9.55 -8.67 4.12
CA THR A 244 10.60 -9.04 3.16
C THR A 244 10.40 -8.34 1.81
N THR A 245 9.17 -8.31 1.25
CA THR A 245 8.90 -7.59 -0.01
C THR A 245 9.14 -6.09 0.11
N GLY A 246 8.79 -5.49 1.26
CA GLY A 246 9.09 -4.09 1.57
C GLY A 246 10.59 -3.84 1.61
N ALA A 247 11.34 -4.70 2.31
CA ALA A 247 12.80 -4.59 2.40
C ALA A 247 13.49 -4.69 1.02
N PHE A 248 13.03 -5.58 0.13
CA PHE A 248 13.54 -5.64 -1.25
C PHE A 248 13.22 -4.38 -2.06
N ALA A 249 12.01 -3.85 -1.91
CA ALA A 249 11.61 -2.60 -2.57
C ALA A 249 12.45 -1.41 -2.08
N ASP A 250 12.72 -1.34 -0.78
CA ASP A 250 13.57 -0.31 -0.17
C ASP A 250 15.04 -0.44 -0.61
N LEU A 251 15.58 -1.65 -0.64
CA LEU A 251 16.92 -1.93 -1.14
C LEU A 251 17.07 -1.48 -2.59
N TRP A 252 16.14 -1.86 -3.46
CA TRP A 252 16.16 -1.45 -4.86
C TRP A 252 16.04 0.07 -5.01
N ARG A 253 15.15 0.72 -4.23
CA ARG A 253 15.00 2.18 -4.27
C ARG A 253 16.29 2.89 -3.84
N ASN A 254 16.92 2.43 -2.76
CA ASN A 254 18.18 3.00 -2.28
C ASN A 254 19.29 2.83 -3.32
N LEU A 255 19.41 1.64 -3.90
CA LEU A 255 20.42 1.35 -4.94
C LEU A 255 20.20 2.25 -6.16
N ARG A 256 18.99 2.28 -6.69
CA ARG A 256 18.67 3.07 -7.89
C ARG A 256 18.89 4.55 -7.64
N PHE A 257 18.38 5.08 -6.54
CA PHE A 257 18.50 6.50 -6.21
C PHE A 257 19.97 6.94 -6.16
N ASN A 258 20.83 6.17 -5.48
CA ASN A 258 22.25 6.52 -5.37
C ASN A 258 23.00 6.40 -6.71
N LEU A 259 22.65 5.43 -7.56
CA LEU A 259 23.22 5.31 -8.90
C LEU A 259 22.74 6.40 -9.86
N GLU A 260 21.44 6.73 -9.87
CA GLU A 260 20.90 7.85 -10.68
C GLU A 260 21.55 9.16 -10.25
N THR A 261 21.69 9.34 -8.94
CA THR A 261 22.39 10.47 -8.34
C THR A 261 23.86 10.55 -8.80
N ALA A 262 24.58 9.43 -8.79
CA ALA A 262 25.96 9.39 -9.25
C ALA A 262 26.09 9.71 -10.75
N ALA A 263 25.15 9.22 -11.56
CA ALA A 263 25.14 9.52 -13.00
C ALA A 263 24.84 11.01 -13.29
N GLU A 264 23.88 11.60 -12.57
CA GLU A 264 23.57 13.03 -12.66
C GLU A 264 24.78 13.88 -12.22
N ASP A 265 25.48 13.49 -11.16
CA ASP A 265 26.69 14.19 -10.68
C ASP A 265 27.81 14.15 -11.69
N CYS A 266 28.04 13.00 -12.33
CA CYS A 266 29.05 12.88 -13.38
C CYS A 266 28.70 13.75 -14.61
N SER A 267 27.41 13.83 -14.95
CA SER A 267 26.93 14.67 -16.05
C SER A 267 27.02 16.16 -15.73
N GLN A 268 26.73 16.54 -14.49
CA GLN A 268 26.85 17.92 -14.01
C GLN A 268 28.32 18.37 -14.01
N LEU A 269 29.23 17.54 -13.46
CA LEU A 269 30.67 17.81 -13.51
C LEU A 269 31.16 17.94 -14.95
N ALA A 270 30.70 17.09 -15.88
CA ALA A 270 31.05 17.22 -17.31
C ALA A 270 30.63 18.58 -17.90
N SER A 271 29.44 19.08 -17.52
CA SER A 271 28.94 20.39 -17.96
C SER A 271 29.69 21.56 -17.32
N GLU A 272 30.02 21.47 -16.02
CA GLU A 272 30.76 22.49 -15.28
C GLU A 272 32.19 22.62 -15.83
N MET A 273 32.83 21.51 -16.20
CA MET A 273 34.16 21.48 -16.82
C MET A 273 34.19 22.03 -18.26
N SER A 274 33.05 22.04 -18.95
CA SER A 274 32.90 22.71 -20.25
C SER A 274 32.73 24.23 -20.12
N SER A 275 32.57 24.75 -18.89
CA SER A 275 32.44 26.19 -18.61
C SER A 275 33.80 26.86 -18.35
N LYS A 276 33.87 28.20 -18.40
CA LYS A 276 35.14 28.96 -18.45
C LYS A 276 36.02 28.89 -17.18
N GLU A 277 35.50 28.40 -16.05
CA GLU A 277 36.23 28.25 -14.79
C GLU A 277 36.05 26.83 -14.24
N PRO A 278 37.07 25.95 -14.34
CA PRO A 278 36.98 24.60 -13.79
C PRO A 278 36.96 24.64 -12.25
N ASP A 279 36.00 23.94 -11.64
CA ASP A 279 35.87 23.81 -10.18
C ASP A 279 37.07 23.03 -9.60
N PRO A 280 37.89 23.62 -8.71
CA PRO A 280 39.04 22.94 -8.10
C PRO A 280 38.63 21.77 -7.17
N SER A 281 37.35 21.60 -6.86
CA SER A 281 36.81 20.51 -6.02
C SER A 281 36.24 19.32 -6.81
N ALA A 282 36.36 19.31 -8.15
CA ALA A 282 35.77 18.28 -9.01
C ALA A 282 36.29 16.86 -8.73
N SER A 283 37.59 16.69 -8.46
CA SER A 283 38.19 15.39 -8.11
C SER A 283 37.66 14.86 -6.78
N GLN A 284 37.59 15.72 -5.75
CA GLN A 284 37.06 15.36 -4.44
C GLN A 284 35.58 14.95 -4.53
N ARG A 285 34.76 15.67 -5.31
CA ARG A 285 33.35 15.30 -5.54
C ARG A 285 33.22 13.96 -6.26
N LEU A 286 34.10 13.68 -7.21
CA LEU A 286 34.11 12.40 -7.93
C LEU A 286 34.50 11.24 -7.01
N GLU A 287 35.50 11.43 -6.13
CA GLU A 287 35.87 10.44 -5.10
C GLU A 287 34.72 10.16 -4.13
N GLU A 288 34.03 11.21 -3.65
CA GLU A 288 32.84 11.07 -2.80
C GLU A 288 31.74 10.29 -3.52
N THR A 289 31.52 10.57 -4.81
CA THR A 289 30.52 9.88 -5.63
C THR A 289 30.86 8.41 -5.82
N ALA A 290 32.12 8.10 -6.16
CA ALA A 290 32.60 6.74 -6.33
C ALA A 290 32.44 5.91 -5.04
N ARG A 291 32.78 6.52 -3.90
CA ARG A 291 32.62 5.90 -2.58
C ARG A 291 31.16 5.60 -2.25
N VAL A 292 30.26 6.56 -2.48
CA VAL A 292 28.81 6.35 -2.27
C VAL A 292 28.28 5.21 -3.15
N VAL A 293 28.68 5.14 -4.41
CA VAL A 293 28.28 4.05 -5.33
C VAL A 293 28.78 2.69 -4.84
N SER A 294 30.06 2.58 -4.48
CA SER A 294 30.65 1.34 -3.99
C SER A 294 30.01 0.87 -2.68
N ASP A 295 29.88 1.78 -1.70
CA ASP A 295 29.30 1.48 -0.39
C ASP A 295 27.82 1.08 -0.50
N THR A 296 27.06 1.66 -1.44
CA THR A 296 25.63 1.35 -1.61
C THR A 296 25.41 0.00 -2.28
N LEU A 297 26.19 -0.34 -3.30
CA LEU A 297 26.14 -1.64 -3.95
C LEU A 297 26.62 -2.78 -3.02
N THR A 298 27.68 -2.54 -2.24
CA THR A 298 28.18 -3.52 -1.26
C THR A 298 27.15 -3.78 -0.16
N ARG A 299 26.59 -2.72 0.44
CA ARG A 299 25.52 -2.85 1.44
C ARG A 299 24.29 -3.54 0.88
N ALA A 300 23.92 -3.27 -0.38
CA ALA A 300 22.81 -3.96 -1.04
C ALA A 300 23.08 -5.47 -1.15
N ALA A 301 24.29 -5.87 -1.56
CA ALA A 301 24.67 -7.28 -1.65
C ALA A 301 24.62 -7.99 -0.28
N GLU A 302 25.11 -7.33 0.78
CA GLU A 302 25.05 -7.85 2.17
C GLU A 302 23.61 -7.98 2.69
N GLN A 303 22.75 -7.01 2.40
CA GLN A 303 21.34 -7.06 2.79
C GLN A 303 20.60 -8.21 2.11
N LEU A 304 20.83 -8.46 0.81
CA LEU A 304 20.21 -9.59 0.10
C LEU A 304 20.48 -10.94 0.79
N ALA A 305 21.66 -11.11 1.40
CA ALA A 305 22.01 -12.35 2.08
C ALA A 305 21.22 -12.61 3.38
N THR A 306 20.65 -11.57 3.99
CA THR A 306 19.99 -11.66 5.31
C THR A 306 18.47 -11.44 5.25
N VAL A 307 17.96 -10.80 4.20
CA VAL A 307 16.55 -10.37 4.08
C VAL A 307 15.54 -11.53 4.13
N THR A 308 15.91 -12.75 3.74
CA THR A 308 14.99 -13.92 3.73
C THR A 308 14.96 -14.73 5.02
N VAL A 309 15.86 -14.46 5.98
CA VAL A 309 15.92 -15.20 7.24
C VAL A 309 14.59 -15.17 8.01
N PRO A 310 13.91 -14.01 8.19
CA PRO A 310 12.63 -13.97 8.88
C PRO A 310 11.52 -14.76 8.17
N LEU A 311 11.50 -14.73 6.84
CA LEU A 311 10.51 -15.45 6.03
C LEU A 311 10.64 -16.97 6.20
N LYS A 312 11.87 -17.49 6.21
CA LYS A 312 12.12 -18.92 6.44
C LYS A 312 11.74 -19.34 7.85
N GLN A 313 12.09 -18.53 8.85
CA GLN A 313 11.71 -18.78 10.25
C GLN A 313 10.20 -18.83 10.40
N ALA A 314 9.47 -17.90 9.78
CA ALA A 314 8.01 -17.90 9.77
C ALA A 314 7.43 -19.14 9.06
N GLY A 315 8.06 -19.61 7.98
CA GLY A 315 7.67 -20.84 7.27
C GLY A 315 7.86 -22.11 8.12
N GLN A 316 8.98 -22.21 8.83
CA GLN A 316 9.25 -23.32 9.76
C GLN A 316 8.30 -23.29 10.96
N GLN A 317 8.04 -22.10 11.50
CA GLN A 317 7.10 -21.92 12.60
C GLN A 317 5.66 -22.27 12.20
N LEU A 318 5.25 -21.95 10.97
CA LEU A 318 3.97 -22.38 10.41
C LEU A 318 3.82 -23.90 10.41
N LEU A 319 4.84 -24.65 9.97
CA LEU A 319 4.80 -26.11 9.96
C LEU A 319 4.77 -26.68 11.38
N ALA A 320 5.55 -26.10 12.30
CA ALA A 320 5.58 -26.52 13.71
C ALA A 320 4.23 -26.28 14.41
N ASP A 321 3.61 -25.11 14.18
CA ASP A 321 2.30 -24.78 14.75
C ASP A 321 1.20 -25.70 14.20
N LEU A 322 1.25 -26.05 12.90
CA LEU A 322 0.31 -27.00 12.31
C LEU A 322 0.50 -28.43 12.85
N ASP A 323 1.74 -28.85 13.10
CA ASP A 323 2.03 -30.14 13.73
C ASP A 323 1.58 -30.19 15.20
N HIS A 324 1.75 -29.08 15.93
CA HIS A 324 1.25 -28.91 17.28
C HIS A 324 -0.29 -28.98 17.32
N ASP A 325 -0.97 -28.23 16.44
CA ASP A 325 -2.43 -28.24 16.31
C ASP A 325 -2.94 -29.66 16.02
N ARG A 326 -2.26 -30.44 15.14
CA ARG A 326 -2.59 -31.86 14.89
C ARG A 326 -2.57 -32.66 16.20
N SER A 327 -1.47 -32.55 16.96
CA SER A 327 -1.28 -33.31 18.20
C SER A 327 -2.31 -32.97 19.28
N GLU A 328 -2.66 -31.68 19.44
CA GLU A 328 -3.65 -31.22 20.41
C GLU A 328 -5.04 -31.75 20.04
N ILE A 329 -5.41 -31.70 18.76
CA ILE A 329 -6.72 -32.16 18.27
C ILE A 329 -6.88 -33.67 18.44
N LEU A 330 -5.87 -34.46 18.07
CA LEU A 330 -5.91 -35.92 18.24
C LEU A 330 -5.99 -36.35 19.71
N ALA A 331 -5.38 -35.58 20.63
CA ALA A 331 -5.50 -35.83 22.07
C ALA A 331 -6.89 -35.47 22.64
N LEU A 332 -7.60 -34.51 22.02
CA LEU A 332 -8.91 -34.04 22.47
C LEU A 332 -10.07 -34.95 22.03
N ILE A 333 -9.99 -35.53 20.84
CA ILE A 333 -11.09 -36.34 20.26
C ILE A 333 -11.53 -37.50 21.18
N PRO A 334 -10.65 -38.36 21.72
CA PRO A 334 -11.05 -39.43 22.63
C PRO A 334 -11.71 -38.92 23.91
N ARG A 335 -11.20 -37.81 24.47
CA ARG A 335 -11.69 -37.21 25.73
C ARG A 335 -13.07 -36.59 25.57
N ASP A 336 -13.36 -36.00 24.41
CA ASP A 336 -14.68 -35.45 24.11
C ASP A 336 -15.71 -36.57 23.85
N LEU A 337 -15.31 -37.60 23.08
CA LEU A 337 -16.15 -38.77 22.84
C LEU A 337 -16.51 -39.52 24.14
N GLN A 338 -15.59 -39.57 25.10
CA GLN A 338 -15.81 -40.16 26.43
C GLN A 338 -16.57 -39.22 27.41
N ARG A 339 -16.83 -37.96 26.99
CA ARG A 339 -17.45 -36.90 27.80
C ARG A 339 -16.70 -36.59 29.10
N GLU A 340 -15.38 -36.78 29.10
CA GLU A 340 -14.50 -36.56 30.25
C GLU A 340 -13.99 -35.11 30.38
N LEU A 341 -14.23 -34.27 29.37
CA LEU A 341 -13.80 -32.87 29.38
C LEU A 341 -14.47 -32.07 30.52
N SER A 342 -13.63 -31.40 31.31
CA SER A 342 -14.06 -30.50 32.38
C SER A 342 -14.70 -29.22 31.82
N TRP A 343 -15.51 -28.54 32.65
CA TRP A 343 -16.17 -27.29 32.24
C TRP A 343 -15.15 -26.16 31.94
N GLN A 344 -13.99 -26.17 32.60
CA GLN A 344 -12.90 -25.20 32.40
C GLN A 344 -12.20 -25.38 31.06
N GLU A 345 -11.93 -26.62 30.65
CA GLU A 345 -11.32 -26.94 29.35
C GLU A 345 -12.29 -26.61 28.20
N ARG A 346 -13.59 -26.89 28.37
CA ARG A 346 -14.64 -26.45 27.43
C ARG A 346 -14.72 -24.92 27.33
N ALA A 347 -14.52 -24.21 28.44
CA ALA A 347 -14.56 -22.75 28.48
C ALA A 347 -13.31 -22.10 27.86
N GLN A 348 -12.10 -22.61 28.12
CA GLN A 348 -10.86 -22.12 27.49
C GLN A 348 -10.89 -22.33 25.97
N HIS A 349 -11.40 -23.47 25.51
CA HIS A 349 -11.53 -23.74 24.08
C HIS A 349 -12.59 -22.86 23.41
N ASN A 350 -13.74 -22.64 24.06
CA ASN A 350 -14.76 -21.70 23.59
C ASN A 350 -14.29 -20.23 23.68
N GLN A 351 -13.44 -19.87 24.64
CA GLN A 351 -12.81 -18.54 24.72
C GLN A 351 -11.84 -18.32 23.55
N ARG A 352 -11.00 -19.31 23.20
CA ARG A 352 -10.14 -19.25 22.00
C ARG A 352 -10.98 -19.12 20.72
N ARG A 353 -12.20 -19.67 20.69
CA ARG A 353 -13.18 -19.54 19.58
C ARG A 353 -13.87 -18.17 19.54
N LEU A 354 -14.31 -17.65 20.69
CA LEU A 354 -14.93 -16.33 20.84
C LEU A 354 -13.94 -15.20 20.58
N ALA A 355 -12.68 -15.33 21.00
CA ALA A 355 -11.62 -14.36 20.72
C ALA A 355 -11.32 -14.25 19.20
N ARG A 356 -11.42 -15.36 18.45
CA ARG A 356 -11.30 -15.36 16.98
C ARG A 356 -12.51 -14.70 16.31
N ALA A 357 -13.73 -15.01 16.78
CA ALA A 357 -14.96 -14.34 16.29
C ALA A 357 -15.00 -12.83 16.61
N TRP A 358 -14.45 -12.43 17.77
CA TRP A 358 -14.31 -11.02 18.16
C TRP A 358 -13.29 -10.29 17.26
N ARG A 359 -12.22 -10.96 16.81
CA ARG A 359 -11.30 -10.41 15.79
C ARG A 359 -11.98 -10.22 14.44
N ARG A 360 -12.85 -11.14 13.97
CA ARG A 360 -13.72 -10.89 12.78
C ARG A 360 -14.55 -9.63 12.96
N TRP A 361 -15.17 -9.45 14.12
CA TRP A 361 -15.96 -8.26 14.43
C TRP A 361 -15.09 -7.00 14.47
N CYS A 362 -13.85 -7.07 14.95
CA CYS A 362 -12.94 -5.91 14.95
C CYS A 362 -12.35 -5.59 13.56
N GLU A 363 -12.02 -6.59 12.73
CA GLU A 363 -11.42 -6.39 11.40
C GLU A 363 -12.45 -6.02 10.33
N HIS A 364 -13.64 -6.66 10.32
CA HIS A 364 -14.77 -6.23 9.48
C HIS A 364 -15.50 -5.01 10.07
N GLY A 365 -15.52 -4.88 11.39
CA GLY A 365 -16.12 -3.74 12.08
C GLY A 365 -15.32 -2.47 11.90
N ARG A 366 -13.98 -2.49 11.86
CA ARG A 366 -13.18 -1.28 11.56
C ARG A 366 -13.52 -0.69 10.20
N LYS A 367 -13.62 -1.49 9.14
CA LYS A 367 -13.99 -0.99 7.79
C LYS A 367 -15.42 -0.43 7.67
N LYS A 368 -16.35 -0.77 8.57
CA LYS A 368 -17.74 -0.23 8.59
C LYS A 368 -18.00 0.78 9.72
N LEU A 369 -17.22 0.79 10.80
CA LEU A 369 -17.31 1.77 11.89
C LEU A 369 -16.47 3.03 11.63
N ASP A 370 -15.57 3.02 10.65
CA ASP A 370 -14.84 4.23 10.26
C ASP A 370 -15.71 5.19 9.41
N GLN A 371 -16.80 4.72 8.78
CA GLN A 371 -17.73 5.61 8.07
C GLN A 371 -18.57 6.53 8.98
N PRO A 372 -19.17 6.07 10.09
CA PRO A 372 -19.86 6.98 11.00
C PRO A 372 -18.91 7.74 11.92
N ARG A 373 -17.68 7.26 12.19
CA ARG A 373 -16.70 7.99 12.99
C ARG A 373 -16.08 9.15 12.23
N HIS A 374 -15.78 9.00 10.94
CA HIS A 374 -15.34 10.13 10.12
C HIS A 374 -16.45 11.16 9.89
N ALA A 375 -17.71 10.74 9.77
CA ALA A 375 -18.84 11.68 9.72
C ALA A 375 -19.06 12.43 11.05
N LEU A 376 -18.84 11.77 12.20
CA LEU A 376 -18.92 12.41 13.52
C LEU A 376 -17.69 13.26 13.84
N THR A 377 -16.48 12.88 13.42
CA THR A 377 -15.28 13.72 13.57
C THR A 377 -15.30 14.87 12.60
N ASP A 378 -15.79 14.71 11.36
CA ASP A 378 -15.98 15.82 10.42
C ASP A 378 -17.07 16.78 10.90
N TRP A 379 -18.12 16.28 11.57
CA TRP A 379 -19.15 17.12 12.18
C TRP A 379 -18.66 17.79 13.47
N LEU A 380 -17.88 17.10 14.32
CA LEU A 380 -17.25 17.67 15.52
C LEU A 380 -16.10 18.64 15.17
N GLU A 381 -15.35 18.43 14.10
CA GLU A 381 -14.35 19.36 13.57
C GLU A 381 -15.01 20.58 12.91
N LYS A 382 -16.11 20.39 12.16
CA LYS A 382 -16.91 21.51 11.66
C LYS A 382 -17.59 22.30 12.79
N ALA A 383 -18.04 21.63 13.86
CA ALA A 383 -18.67 22.27 15.01
C ALA A 383 -17.64 22.96 15.95
N THR A 384 -16.44 22.41 16.11
CA THR A 384 -15.34 23.05 16.87
C THR A 384 -14.67 24.18 16.09
N ALA A 385 -14.62 24.10 14.75
CA ALA A 385 -14.26 25.23 13.89
C ALA A 385 -15.28 26.37 13.96
N PHE A 386 -16.57 26.07 14.16
CA PHE A 386 -17.61 27.08 14.39
C PHE A 386 -17.58 27.65 15.82
N GLY A 387 -17.27 26.81 16.83
CA GLY A 387 -17.25 27.19 18.25
C GLY A 387 -16.00 27.95 18.70
N GLN A 388 -14.84 27.75 18.08
CA GLN A 388 -13.61 28.50 18.43
C GLN A 388 -13.45 29.81 17.64
N HIS A 389 -14.25 30.05 16.59
CA HIS A 389 -14.25 31.31 15.83
C HIS A 389 -14.95 32.48 16.52
N PHE A 390 -15.64 32.24 17.65
CA PHE A 390 -16.30 33.30 18.43
C PHE A 390 -15.53 33.76 19.67
N SER A 391 -14.32 33.25 19.92
CA SER A 391 -13.49 33.66 21.07
C SER A 391 -12.06 34.04 20.65
N GLY A 392 -11.93 34.92 19.66
CA GLY A 392 -10.70 35.68 19.43
C GLY A 392 -10.82 37.05 20.11
N LYS A 393 -10.15 37.21 21.26
CA LYS A 393 -9.97 38.53 21.90
C LYS A 393 -9.37 39.49 20.87
N GLY A 394 -10.02 40.65 20.71
CA GLY A 394 -9.73 41.64 19.69
C GLY A 394 -8.27 42.07 19.66
N SER A 395 -7.60 41.75 18.56
CA SER A 395 -6.45 42.50 18.07
C SER A 395 -6.96 43.87 17.62
N ARG A 396 -6.30 44.96 18.04
CA ARG A 396 -6.59 46.32 17.54
C ARG A 396 -6.62 46.32 16.01
N PRO A 397 -7.45 47.16 15.35
CA PRO A 397 -7.44 47.27 13.90
C PRO A 397 -6.10 47.89 13.48
N LEU A 398 -5.17 47.04 13.07
CA LEU A 398 -3.96 47.45 12.35
C LEU A 398 -4.38 48.05 11.01
N GLY A 399 -3.59 48.98 10.49
CA GLY A 399 -3.84 49.56 9.17
C GLY A 399 -3.84 48.47 8.09
N ARG A 400 -4.68 48.61 7.06
CA ARG A 400 -4.77 47.65 5.94
C ARG A 400 -3.37 47.35 5.35
N GLU A 401 -2.52 48.36 5.25
CA GLU A 401 -1.15 48.24 4.74
C GLU A 401 -0.24 47.40 5.64
N GLU A 402 -0.27 47.59 6.96
CA GLU A 402 0.51 46.79 7.92
C GLU A 402 0.09 45.32 7.90
N THR A 403 -1.22 45.04 7.74
CA THR A 403 -1.70 43.66 7.62
C THR A 403 -1.20 43.00 6.33
N LEU A 404 -1.14 43.72 5.22
CA LEU A 404 -0.66 43.19 3.94
C LEU A 404 0.86 42.96 3.93
N GLN A 405 1.64 43.78 4.65
CA GLN A 405 3.09 43.58 4.83
C GLN A 405 3.42 42.25 5.54
N ASN A 406 2.55 41.75 6.41
CA ASN A 406 2.74 40.45 7.03
C ASN A 406 2.71 39.29 6.01
N LEU A 407 1.96 39.43 4.90
CA LEU A 407 1.95 38.42 3.82
C LEU A 407 3.27 38.40 3.05
N SER A 408 3.84 39.58 2.75
CA SER A 408 5.14 39.67 2.08
C SER A 408 6.30 39.18 2.95
N ASN A 409 6.14 39.19 4.28
CA ASN A 409 7.15 38.71 5.22
C ASN A 409 7.19 37.18 5.33
N LEU A 410 6.19 36.46 4.80
CA LEU A 410 6.23 35.00 4.73
C LEU A 410 7.37 34.54 3.80
N PRO A 411 8.05 33.43 4.13
CA PRO A 411 9.20 32.97 3.35
C PRO A 411 8.77 32.65 1.90
N THR A 412 9.47 33.24 0.94
CA THR A 412 9.28 32.94 -0.48
C THR A 412 9.84 31.54 -0.81
N PRO A 413 9.34 30.87 -1.85
CA PRO A 413 9.92 29.62 -2.34
C PRO A 413 11.44 29.67 -2.50
N GLU A 414 11.96 30.77 -3.06
CA GLU A 414 13.40 31.02 -3.24
C GLU A 414 14.17 31.05 -1.92
N LYS A 415 13.65 31.75 -0.90
CA LYS A 415 14.27 31.80 0.43
C LYS A 415 14.30 30.42 1.10
N ILE A 416 13.26 29.61 0.91
CA ILE A 416 13.20 28.24 1.43
C ILE A 416 14.26 27.37 0.74
N MET A 417 14.40 27.48 -0.58
CA MET A 417 15.42 26.74 -1.33
C MET A 417 16.84 27.16 -0.96
N ALA A 418 17.09 28.45 -0.78
CA ALA A 418 18.38 28.96 -0.32
C ALA A 418 18.76 28.39 1.05
N ARG A 419 17.80 28.29 1.98
CA ARG A 419 18.01 27.62 3.27
C ARG A 419 18.28 26.13 3.09
N ALA A 420 17.51 25.44 2.24
CA ALA A 420 17.67 24.03 1.96
C ALA A 420 19.05 23.68 1.36
N ALA A 421 19.76 24.64 0.77
CA ALA A 421 21.14 24.47 0.31
C ALA A 421 22.11 24.06 1.43
N THR A 422 21.78 24.33 2.70
CA THR A 422 22.59 23.95 3.88
C THR A 422 22.45 22.47 4.28
N LEU A 423 21.45 21.77 3.74
CA LEU A 423 21.22 20.36 4.02
C LEU A 423 22.26 19.47 3.31
N PRO A 424 22.49 18.23 3.80
CA PRO A 424 23.35 17.27 3.12
C PRO A 424 22.95 17.05 1.65
N PRO A 425 23.91 16.82 0.73
CA PRO A 425 23.64 16.63 -0.70
C PRO A 425 22.53 15.61 -1.00
N VAL A 426 22.56 14.47 -0.32
CA VAL A 426 21.56 13.39 -0.44
C VAL A 426 20.14 13.89 -0.12
N CYS A 427 20.00 14.66 0.97
CA CYS A 427 18.70 15.24 1.37
C CYS A 427 18.21 16.27 0.34
N ARG A 428 19.09 17.12 -0.18
CA ARG A 428 18.71 18.12 -1.20
C ARG A 428 18.11 17.46 -2.44
N ARG A 429 18.71 16.36 -2.89
CA ARG A 429 18.22 15.57 -4.03
C ARG A 429 16.89 14.88 -3.72
N LEU A 430 16.77 14.20 -2.59
CA LEU A 430 15.53 13.48 -2.20
C LEU A 430 14.32 14.40 -2.01
N PHE A 431 14.54 15.63 -1.54
CA PHE A 431 13.50 16.64 -1.32
C PHE A 431 13.44 17.70 -2.44
N THR A 432 13.93 17.37 -3.64
CA THR A 432 13.83 18.27 -4.80
C THR A 432 12.36 18.48 -5.18
N ILE A 433 12.00 19.73 -5.47
CA ILE A 433 10.61 20.17 -5.72
C ILE A 433 10.22 19.97 -7.21
N GLY A 434 10.66 18.84 -7.77
CA GLY A 434 10.46 18.48 -9.18
C GLY A 434 9.43 17.35 -9.37
N ALA A 435 9.00 17.16 -10.62
CA ALA A 435 8.22 15.99 -10.98
C ALA A 435 9.09 14.72 -10.87
N LEU A 436 8.54 13.67 -10.27
CA LEU A 436 9.25 12.40 -10.17
C LEU A 436 9.39 11.78 -11.56
N LYS A 437 10.56 11.24 -11.89
CA LYS A 437 10.78 10.47 -13.12
C LYS A 437 10.28 9.03 -12.97
N ASN A 438 10.33 8.49 -11.74
CA ASN A 438 10.20 7.06 -11.46
C ASN A 438 9.19 6.77 -10.34
N ARG A 439 8.63 5.55 -10.37
CA ARG A 439 7.56 5.11 -9.44
C ARG A 439 7.97 5.00 -7.97
N GLU A 440 9.26 4.94 -7.66
CA GLU A 440 9.74 4.52 -6.34
C GLU A 440 9.46 5.51 -5.22
N PHE A 441 9.25 6.79 -5.55
CA PHE A 441 8.84 7.82 -4.60
C PHE A 441 7.38 8.26 -4.78
N LEU A 442 6.62 7.56 -5.63
CA LEU A 442 5.22 7.84 -5.93
C LEU A 442 4.31 7.09 -4.96
N VAL A 443 4.20 7.62 -3.74
CA VAL A 443 3.39 7.03 -2.67
C VAL A 443 1.93 7.46 -2.77
N GLY A 444 1.00 6.53 -2.53
CA GLY A 444 -0.43 6.80 -2.44
C GLY A 444 -1.12 6.94 -3.79
N LYS A 445 -0.43 6.60 -4.88
CA LYS A 445 -0.93 6.68 -6.26
C LYS A 445 -0.75 5.38 -7.05
N GLU A 446 -0.40 4.29 -6.38
CA GLU A 446 -0.22 2.96 -6.95
C GLU A 446 -1.50 2.49 -7.64
N GLY A 447 -2.67 2.72 -7.04
CA GLY A 447 -3.97 2.38 -7.64
C GLY A 447 -4.28 3.18 -8.92
N HIS A 448 -3.86 4.44 -9.02
CA HIS A 448 -4.03 5.23 -10.25
C HIS A 448 -3.10 4.75 -11.36
N LEU A 449 -1.88 4.37 -11.00
CA LEU A 449 -0.92 3.83 -11.95
C LEU A 449 -1.36 2.45 -12.46
N GLU A 450 -1.91 1.60 -11.59
CA GLU A 450 -2.55 0.34 -12.00
C GLU A 450 -3.76 0.60 -12.92
N SER A 451 -4.60 1.57 -12.60
CA SER A 451 -5.72 1.97 -13.47
C SER A 451 -5.22 2.40 -14.86
N LEU A 452 -4.12 3.16 -14.95
CA LEU A 452 -3.52 3.53 -16.24
C LEU A 452 -3.03 2.31 -17.03
N ARG A 453 -2.43 1.31 -16.36
CA ARG A 453 -2.01 0.06 -17.00
C ARG A 453 -3.20 -0.75 -17.51
N GLU A 454 -4.24 -0.90 -16.71
CA GLU A 454 -5.46 -1.59 -17.11
C GLU A 454 -6.07 -0.94 -18.35
N LEU A 455 -6.13 0.40 -18.37
CA LEU A 455 -6.65 1.15 -19.52
C LEU A 455 -5.79 1.04 -20.75
N PHE A 456 -4.47 1.03 -20.58
CA PHE A 456 -3.55 0.75 -21.68
C PHE A 456 -3.81 -0.63 -22.29
N HIS A 457 -3.98 -1.68 -21.48
CA HIS A 457 -4.30 -3.01 -21.97
C HIS A 457 -5.69 -3.11 -22.60
N LEU A 458 -6.70 -2.41 -22.08
CA LEU A 458 -8.03 -2.36 -22.68
C LEU A 458 -7.99 -1.66 -24.03
N TRP A 459 -7.23 -0.57 -24.15
CA TRP A 459 -7.03 0.15 -25.40
C TRP A 459 -6.31 -0.70 -26.45
N GLN A 460 -5.28 -1.45 -26.07
CA GLN A 460 -4.61 -2.41 -26.96
C GLN A 460 -5.57 -3.48 -27.52
N LYS A 461 -6.63 -3.82 -26.77
CA LYS A 461 -7.69 -4.73 -27.21
C LYS A 461 -8.74 -4.06 -28.11
N GLY A 462 -8.56 -2.78 -28.46
CA GLY A 462 -9.45 -2.01 -29.33
C GLY A 462 -10.57 -1.24 -28.61
N ASN A 463 -10.54 -1.17 -27.27
CA ASN A 463 -11.52 -0.36 -26.53
C ASN A 463 -11.22 1.14 -26.65
N LEU A 464 -12.28 1.96 -26.60
CA LEU A 464 -12.16 3.41 -26.67
C LEU A 464 -11.76 3.99 -25.32
N CYS A 465 -10.47 4.28 -25.15
CA CYS A 465 -9.92 4.79 -23.90
C CYS A 465 -9.30 6.18 -24.07
N SER A 466 -9.59 7.05 -23.11
CA SER A 466 -9.01 8.39 -22.95
C SER A 466 -9.01 8.74 -21.47
N VAL A 467 -7.91 9.32 -20.98
CA VAL A 467 -7.66 9.54 -19.55
C VAL A 467 -7.36 10.99 -19.27
N ALA A 468 -8.03 11.55 -18.26
CA ALA A 468 -7.74 12.88 -17.74
C ALA A 468 -7.11 12.82 -16.36
N VAL A 469 -5.89 13.34 -16.22
CA VAL A 469 -5.17 13.47 -14.95
C VAL A 469 -5.36 14.89 -14.41
N VAL A 470 -6.12 15.01 -13.32
CA VAL A 470 -6.59 16.29 -12.79
C VAL A 470 -6.01 16.56 -11.40
N GLY A 471 -5.68 17.82 -11.14
CA GLY A 471 -5.24 18.28 -9.81
C GLY A 471 -4.59 19.65 -9.84
N PRO A 472 -4.49 20.36 -8.71
CA PRO A 472 -3.92 21.70 -8.67
C PRO A 472 -2.43 21.71 -9.05
N ASN A 473 -1.84 22.90 -9.21
CA ASN A 473 -0.39 22.97 -9.45
C ASN A 473 0.37 22.31 -8.29
N GLY A 474 1.41 21.54 -8.58
CA GLY A 474 2.19 20.84 -7.55
C GLY A 474 1.59 19.55 -6.96
N SER A 475 0.43 19.10 -7.43
CA SER A 475 -0.20 17.86 -6.92
C SER A 475 0.43 16.55 -7.41
N GLY A 476 1.42 16.59 -8.30
CA GLY A 476 2.07 15.37 -8.84
C GLY A 476 1.46 14.80 -10.13
N LYS A 477 0.73 15.59 -10.92
CA LYS A 477 0.22 15.19 -12.25
C LYS A 477 1.33 14.71 -13.18
N THR A 478 2.34 15.56 -13.39
CA THR A 478 3.50 15.25 -14.23
C THR A 478 4.26 14.05 -13.67
N SER A 479 4.40 13.93 -12.34
CA SER A 479 4.99 12.75 -11.69
C SER A 479 4.26 11.45 -12.03
N LEU A 480 2.93 11.42 -11.94
CA LEU A 480 2.13 10.23 -12.25
C LEU A 480 2.30 9.81 -13.73
N VAL A 481 2.27 10.80 -14.63
CA VAL A 481 2.43 10.58 -16.07
C VAL A 481 3.84 10.11 -16.42
N ASN A 482 4.88 10.67 -15.79
CA ASN A 482 6.27 10.19 -15.93
C ASN A 482 6.40 8.73 -15.51
N CYS A 483 5.82 8.37 -14.35
CA CYS A 483 5.87 7.01 -13.84
C CYS A 483 5.15 6.05 -14.80
N PHE A 484 4.00 6.44 -15.35
CA PHE A 484 3.32 5.64 -16.37
C PHE A 484 4.17 5.48 -17.64
N GLN A 485 4.72 6.58 -18.19
CA GLN A 485 5.58 6.54 -19.37
C GLN A 485 6.81 5.64 -19.17
N SER A 486 7.48 5.72 -18.02
CA SER A 486 8.66 4.90 -17.72
C SER A 486 8.34 3.40 -17.68
N GLU A 487 7.11 3.00 -17.38
CA GLU A 487 6.68 1.60 -17.36
C GLU A 487 6.26 1.06 -18.73
N LEU A 488 5.83 1.94 -19.64
CA LEU A 488 5.59 1.55 -21.03
C LEU A 488 6.90 1.13 -21.72
N GLY A 489 8.02 1.75 -21.36
CA GLY A 489 9.33 1.48 -21.97
C GLY A 489 9.27 1.64 -23.49
N ASN A 490 9.77 0.64 -24.23
CA ASN A 490 9.77 0.63 -25.69
C ASN A 490 8.61 -0.18 -26.31
N GLN A 491 7.54 -0.47 -25.54
CA GLN A 491 6.43 -1.29 -26.02
C GLN A 491 5.64 -0.61 -27.14
N ILE A 492 5.53 0.72 -27.11
CA ILE A 492 4.76 1.51 -28.08
C ILE A 492 5.32 2.93 -28.19
N PRO A 493 5.17 3.62 -29.33
CA PRO A 493 5.52 5.03 -29.43
C PRO A 493 4.73 5.88 -28.43
N VAL A 494 5.44 6.73 -27.69
CA VAL A 494 4.86 7.70 -26.77
C VAL A 494 5.23 9.10 -27.23
N HIS A 495 4.22 9.90 -27.60
CA HIS A 495 4.41 11.31 -27.94
C HIS A 495 4.06 12.16 -26.73
N ARG A 496 5.03 12.91 -26.22
CA ARG A 496 4.83 13.84 -25.12
C ARG A 496 4.82 15.25 -25.64
N LEU A 497 3.70 15.92 -25.42
CA LEU A 497 3.37 17.21 -26.00
C LEU A 497 3.01 18.16 -24.85
N ASP A 498 3.47 19.40 -24.92
CA ASP A 498 3.07 20.46 -24.01
C ASP A 498 2.41 21.59 -24.80
N ILE A 499 1.32 22.12 -24.28
CA ILE A 499 0.70 23.31 -24.84
C ILE A 499 1.42 24.49 -24.22
N ASP A 500 2.46 25.01 -24.86
CA ASP A 500 3.27 26.08 -24.31
C ASP A 500 2.51 27.42 -24.21
N ARG A 501 1.53 27.67 -25.08
CA ARG A 501 0.79 28.94 -25.24
C ARG A 501 -0.73 28.81 -25.18
N ARG A 502 -1.41 29.92 -24.86
CA ARG A 502 -2.87 29.96 -24.83
C ARG A 502 -3.44 30.02 -26.24
N LEU A 503 -4.28 29.05 -26.60
CA LEU A 503 -4.88 28.97 -27.92
C LEU A 503 -6.25 29.67 -27.96
N ARG A 504 -6.46 30.53 -28.96
CA ARG A 504 -7.66 31.39 -29.10
C ARG A 504 -8.54 31.04 -30.31
N GLY A 505 -8.37 29.86 -30.91
CA GLY A 505 -9.21 29.39 -32.01
C GLY A 505 -8.71 28.10 -32.63
N GLU A 506 -9.52 27.54 -33.54
CA GLU A 506 -9.28 26.25 -34.17
C GLU A 506 -8.02 26.23 -35.05
N SER A 507 -7.75 27.32 -35.79
CA SER A 507 -6.57 27.39 -36.68
C SER A 507 -5.25 27.23 -35.93
N GLN A 508 -5.16 27.79 -34.73
CA GLN A 508 -3.96 27.66 -33.88
C GLN A 508 -3.79 26.23 -33.36
N LEU A 509 -4.90 25.51 -33.12
CA LEU A 509 -4.86 24.10 -32.76
C LEU A 509 -4.40 23.23 -33.93
N ILE A 510 -4.89 23.51 -35.14
CA ILE A 510 -4.46 22.78 -36.36
C ILE A 510 -2.97 22.98 -36.61
N GLU A 511 -2.47 24.21 -36.51
CA GLU A 511 -1.05 24.52 -36.63
C GLU A 511 -0.22 23.73 -35.59
N LEU A 512 -0.67 23.73 -34.33
CA LEU A 512 0.01 23.05 -33.24
C LEU A 512 0.03 21.52 -33.43
N CYS A 513 -1.09 20.91 -33.84
CA CYS A 513 -1.15 19.48 -34.13
C CYS A 513 -0.29 19.11 -35.35
N SER A 514 -0.22 19.96 -36.37
CA SER A 514 0.65 19.72 -37.54
C SER A 514 2.12 19.65 -37.14
N GLN A 515 2.55 20.50 -36.20
CA GLN A 515 3.90 20.50 -35.64
C GLN A 515 4.18 19.25 -34.78
N TRP A 516 3.21 18.81 -33.98
CA TRP A 516 3.39 17.69 -33.06
C TRP A 516 3.49 16.32 -33.74
N PHE A 517 2.74 16.12 -34.83
CA PHE A 517 2.59 14.81 -35.47
C PHE A 517 3.34 14.67 -36.79
N GLU A 518 4.11 15.69 -37.21
CA GLU A 518 4.86 15.72 -38.48
C GLU A 518 4.01 15.23 -39.66
N LEU A 519 2.80 15.77 -39.77
CA LEU A 519 1.80 15.27 -40.72
C LEU A 519 2.29 15.47 -42.18
N PRO A 520 1.97 14.53 -43.09
CA PRO A 520 2.47 14.55 -44.48
C PRO A 520 1.94 15.74 -45.28
N SER A 521 0.80 16.30 -44.90
CA SER A 521 0.24 17.53 -45.48
C SER A 521 -0.36 18.41 -44.38
N VAL A 522 -0.24 19.73 -44.54
CA VAL A 522 -0.84 20.68 -43.60
C VAL A 522 -2.37 20.59 -43.72
N PRO A 523 -3.09 20.20 -42.65
CA PRO A 523 -4.54 20.05 -42.70
C PRO A 523 -5.22 21.38 -42.96
N LYS A 524 -6.21 21.40 -43.85
CA LYS A 524 -6.94 22.63 -44.21
C LYS A 524 -8.01 23.01 -43.20
N ASN A 525 -8.54 22.04 -42.48
CA ASN A 525 -9.61 22.19 -41.50
C ASN A 525 -9.56 21.06 -40.46
N LEU A 526 -10.46 21.12 -39.47
CA LEU A 526 -10.50 20.13 -38.39
C LEU A 526 -10.82 18.71 -38.89
N ILE A 527 -11.68 18.57 -39.90
CA ILE A 527 -12.11 17.28 -40.46
C ILE A 527 -10.92 16.56 -41.13
N ASP A 528 -10.13 17.29 -41.91
CA ASP A 528 -8.90 16.80 -42.54
C ASP A 528 -7.90 16.33 -41.46
N LEU A 529 -7.72 17.11 -40.38
CA LEU A 529 -6.88 16.73 -39.26
C LEU A 529 -7.40 15.45 -38.56
N GLU A 530 -8.71 15.31 -38.33
CA GLU A 530 -9.32 14.11 -37.75
C GLU A 530 -9.08 12.85 -38.61
N GLU A 531 -9.12 12.99 -39.94
CA GLU A 531 -8.83 11.89 -40.86
C GLU A 531 -7.36 11.47 -40.80
N GLN A 532 -6.44 12.45 -40.82
CA GLN A 532 -5.01 12.17 -40.74
C GLN A 532 -4.62 11.53 -39.40
N LEU A 533 -5.16 12.00 -38.26
CA LEU A 533 -4.90 11.40 -36.95
C LEU A 533 -5.39 9.95 -36.84
N ARG A 534 -6.47 9.58 -37.56
CA ARG A 534 -6.97 8.19 -37.61
C ARG A 534 -6.05 7.26 -38.40
N GLN A 535 -5.24 7.80 -39.31
CA GLN A 535 -4.29 7.06 -40.13
C GLN A 535 -2.92 6.87 -39.46
N LEU A 536 -2.64 7.58 -38.36
CA LEU A 536 -1.40 7.42 -37.60
C LEU A 536 -1.28 6.00 -37.02
N PRO A 537 -0.05 5.47 -36.82
CA PRO A 537 0.14 4.20 -36.12
C PRO A 537 -0.31 4.28 -34.65
N PRO A 538 -0.64 3.15 -34.00
CA PRO A 538 -1.08 3.16 -32.62
C PRO A 538 -0.01 3.74 -31.70
N ALA A 539 -0.36 4.76 -30.92
CA ALA A 539 0.56 5.46 -30.04
C ALA A 539 -0.14 5.99 -28.79
N VAL A 540 0.65 6.24 -27.74
CA VAL A 540 0.18 6.92 -26.52
C VAL A 540 0.52 8.40 -26.64
N ILE A 541 -0.50 9.25 -26.52
CA ILE A 541 -0.35 10.71 -26.62
C ILE A 541 -0.53 11.31 -25.23
N ILE A 542 0.55 11.88 -24.70
CA ILE A 542 0.55 12.59 -23.43
C ILE A 542 0.53 14.09 -23.73
N ILE A 543 -0.56 14.77 -23.37
CA ILE A 543 -0.65 16.24 -23.48
C ILE A 543 -0.67 16.85 -22.08
N GLU A 544 0.29 17.73 -21.81
CA GLU A 544 0.27 18.54 -20.61
C GLU A 544 -0.42 19.89 -20.78
N ASN A 545 -0.96 20.40 -19.68
CA ASN A 545 -1.47 21.77 -19.57
C ASN A 545 -2.66 22.14 -20.47
N ILE A 546 -3.62 21.22 -20.66
CA ILE A 546 -4.83 21.45 -21.48
C ILE A 546 -5.70 22.65 -21.04
N HIS A 547 -5.55 23.10 -19.79
CA HIS A 547 -6.19 24.32 -19.30
C HIS A 547 -5.81 25.57 -20.11
N ARG A 548 -4.74 25.51 -20.93
CA ARG A 548 -4.34 26.54 -21.90
C ARG A 548 -5.22 26.62 -23.15
N LEU A 549 -6.17 25.69 -23.33
CA LEU A 549 -7.15 25.71 -24.43
C LEU A 549 -8.44 26.48 -24.10
N LEU A 550 -8.58 26.99 -22.88
CA LEU A 550 -9.80 27.65 -22.40
C LEU A 550 -9.50 29.08 -21.96
N LEU A 551 -10.17 30.08 -22.54
CA LEU A 551 -10.12 31.45 -22.04
C LEU A 551 -11.54 32.00 -21.85
N ARG A 552 -11.79 32.74 -20.77
CA ARG A 552 -13.07 33.42 -20.52
C ARG A 552 -13.17 34.72 -21.33
N ASN A 553 -13.08 34.62 -22.65
CA ASN A 553 -13.34 35.70 -23.60
C ASN A 553 -14.29 35.20 -24.71
N THR A 554 -14.73 36.11 -25.57
CA THR A 554 -15.51 35.73 -26.77
C THR A 554 -14.68 34.81 -27.66
N GLY A 555 -15.24 33.66 -28.05
CA GLY A 555 -14.53 32.62 -28.84
C GLY A 555 -13.57 31.74 -28.04
N GLY A 556 -13.32 32.02 -26.74
CA GLY A 556 -12.33 31.29 -25.93
C GLY A 556 -12.65 29.83 -25.58
N LEU A 557 -13.76 29.30 -26.11
CA LEU A 557 -14.14 27.88 -26.02
C LEU A 557 -13.85 27.09 -27.30
N GLU A 558 -13.54 27.75 -28.41
CA GLU A 558 -13.41 27.12 -29.72
C GLU A 558 -12.26 26.11 -29.74
N SER A 559 -11.08 26.49 -29.24
CA SER A 559 -9.90 25.62 -29.19
C SER A 559 -10.15 24.33 -28.42
N ILE A 560 -10.77 24.41 -27.24
CA ILE A 560 -11.05 23.22 -26.41
C ILE A 560 -12.15 22.35 -27.02
N ARG A 561 -13.19 22.94 -27.65
CA ARG A 561 -14.23 22.16 -28.33
C ARG A 561 -13.66 21.37 -29.51
N ALA A 562 -12.86 22.02 -30.35
CA ALA A 562 -12.17 21.37 -31.44
C ALA A 562 -11.26 20.24 -30.95
N PHE A 563 -10.48 20.49 -29.88
CA PHE A 563 -9.62 19.48 -29.28
C PHE A 563 -10.40 18.25 -28.76
N LEU A 564 -11.54 18.46 -28.08
CA LEU A 564 -12.37 17.34 -27.61
C LEU A 564 -12.93 16.52 -28.78
N GLY A 565 -13.25 17.16 -29.91
CA GLY A 565 -13.61 16.47 -31.16
C GLY A 565 -12.48 15.56 -31.65
N LEU A 566 -11.25 16.08 -31.71
CA LEU A 566 -10.07 15.31 -32.12
C LEU A 566 -9.83 14.09 -31.23
N VAL A 567 -9.95 14.24 -29.90
CA VAL A 567 -9.80 13.13 -28.95
C VAL A 567 -10.83 12.05 -29.24
N LEU A 568 -12.10 12.41 -29.41
CA LEU A 568 -13.16 11.44 -29.66
C LEU A 568 -13.00 10.72 -31.00
N ALA A 569 -12.58 11.44 -32.04
CA ALA A 569 -12.38 10.89 -33.38
C ALA A 569 -11.20 9.91 -33.48
N SER A 570 -10.15 10.11 -32.66
CA SER A 570 -8.90 9.36 -32.77
C SER A 570 -8.62 8.37 -31.61
N ARG A 571 -9.41 8.37 -30.53
CA ARG A 571 -9.17 7.52 -29.32
C ARG A 571 -9.16 6.00 -29.52
N ARG A 572 -9.58 5.52 -30.69
CA ARG A 572 -9.43 4.10 -31.07
C ARG A 572 -7.98 3.78 -31.43
N GLN A 573 -7.33 4.70 -32.12
CA GLN A 573 -5.98 4.56 -32.65
C GLN A 573 -4.93 5.17 -31.72
N LEU A 574 -5.30 6.20 -30.95
CA LEU A 574 -4.40 6.93 -30.07
C LEU A 574 -4.91 6.87 -28.62
N LEU A 575 -4.06 6.47 -27.68
CA LEU A 575 -4.41 6.54 -26.26
C LEU A 575 -4.10 7.93 -25.72
N TRP A 576 -5.13 8.74 -25.51
CA TRP A 576 -4.98 10.10 -24.98
C TRP A 576 -4.86 10.10 -23.47
N VAL A 577 -3.76 10.66 -22.95
CA VAL A 577 -3.54 10.94 -21.53
C VAL A 577 -3.29 12.45 -21.38
N ILE A 578 -4.26 13.18 -20.85
CA ILE A 578 -4.15 14.64 -20.70
C ILE A 578 -3.90 15.03 -19.25
N THR A 579 -3.24 16.17 -19.02
CA THR A 579 -3.14 16.78 -17.68
C THR A 579 -3.87 18.12 -17.63
N CYS A 580 -4.64 18.34 -16.55
CA CYS A 580 -5.37 19.58 -16.33
C CYS A 580 -5.27 20.05 -14.87
N ARG A 581 -5.22 21.38 -14.66
CA ARG A 581 -5.33 21.96 -13.32
C ARG A 581 -6.75 21.78 -12.78
N LYS A 582 -6.91 21.61 -11.46
CA LYS A 582 -8.21 21.30 -10.80
C LYS A 582 -9.34 22.29 -11.16
N TYR A 583 -9.13 23.58 -10.92
CA TYR A 583 -10.20 24.58 -11.11
C TYR A 583 -10.51 24.87 -12.59
N PRO A 584 -9.53 24.92 -13.51
CA PRO A 584 -9.84 24.94 -14.94
C PRO A 584 -10.66 23.73 -15.39
N TRP A 585 -10.34 22.53 -14.89
CA TRP A 585 -11.13 21.33 -15.17
C TRP A 585 -12.58 21.45 -14.67
N GLN A 586 -12.79 21.92 -13.43
CA GLN A 586 -14.13 22.15 -12.89
C GLN A 586 -14.91 23.17 -13.74
N ARG A 587 -14.25 24.24 -14.18
CA ARG A 587 -14.86 25.22 -15.09
C ARG A 587 -15.22 24.59 -16.44
N MET A 588 -14.34 23.79 -17.04
CA MET A 588 -14.64 23.04 -18.27
C MET A 588 -15.78 22.04 -18.06
N GLN A 589 -15.90 21.43 -16.89
CA GLN A 589 -17.00 20.54 -16.54
C GLN A 589 -18.33 21.29 -16.52
N HIS A 590 -18.38 22.49 -15.93
CA HIS A 590 -19.59 23.32 -15.94
C HIS A 590 -19.95 23.85 -17.33
N LEU A 591 -18.96 24.27 -18.12
CA LEU A 591 -19.20 24.91 -19.43
C LEU A 591 -19.42 23.92 -20.57
N LEU A 592 -18.74 22.76 -20.54
CA LEU A 592 -18.63 21.83 -21.66
C LEU A 592 -18.95 20.37 -21.30
N GLN A 593 -19.16 20.05 -20.01
CA GLN A 593 -19.30 18.67 -19.52
C GLN A 593 -18.12 17.79 -19.96
N VAL A 594 -16.90 18.34 -19.82
CA VAL A 594 -15.64 17.73 -20.29
C VAL A 594 -15.43 16.30 -19.76
N ASP A 595 -15.98 15.97 -18.60
CA ASP A 595 -15.94 14.64 -17.99
C ASP A 595 -16.52 13.55 -18.90
N ARG A 596 -17.49 13.88 -19.77
CA ARG A 596 -18.13 12.92 -20.69
C ARG A 596 -17.24 12.49 -21.84
N TYR A 597 -16.19 13.24 -22.14
CA TYR A 597 -15.29 13.01 -23.27
C TYR A 597 -14.11 12.08 -22.90
N PHE A 598 -13.89 11.87 -21.60
CA PHE A 598 -12.83 11.02 -21.07
C PHE A 598 -13.42 9.77 -20.44
N SER A 599 -12.88 8.61 -20.81
CA SER A 599 -13.32 7.35 -20.21
C SER A 599 -13.02 7.27 -18.71
N HIS A 600 -11.89 7.86 -18.28
CA HIS A 600 -11.46 7.85 -16.88
C HIS A 600 -10.86 9.19 -16.46
N GLN A 601 -11.06 9.53 -15.20
CA GLN A 601 -10.49 10.71 -14.56
C GLN A 601 -9.72 10.31 -13.30
N LEU A 602 -8.46 10.74 -13.20
CA LEU A 602 -7.57 10.43 -12.08
C LEU A 602 -7.23 11.70 -11.32
N GLN A 603 -7.44 11.69 -10.00
CA GLN A 603 -7.19 12.84 -9.12
C GLN A 603 -5.85 12.69 -8.41
N THR A 604 -5.04 13.76 -8.43
CA THR A 604 -3.64 13.68 -8.00
C THR A 604 -3.35 14.23 -6.61
N LEU A 605 -4.29 14.95 -5.97
CA LEU A 605 -4.13 15.34 -4.57
C LEU A 605 -4.04 14.12 -3.64
N LEU A 606 -3.19 14.19 -2.62
CA LEU A 606 -3.13 13.16 -1.57
C LEU A 606 -4.40 13.24 -0.74
N GLY A 607 -5.04 12.08 -0.53
CA GLY A 607 -6.34 12.00 0.12
C GLY A 607 -6.24 12.00 1.65
N THR A 608 -5.09 11.58 2.19
CA THR A 608 -4.93 11.34 3.63
C THR A 608 -3.60 11.88 4.16
N GLN A 609 -3.59 12.20 5.46
CA GLN A 609 -2.35 12.50 6.19
C GLN A 609 -1.34 11.35 6.11
N ALA A 610 -1.83 10.09 6.14
CA ALA A 610 -0.98 8.91 6.08
C ALA A 610 -0.19 8.86 4.76
N GLU A 611 -0.83 9.07 3.61
CA GLU A 611 -0.14 9.12 2.31
C GLU A 611 0.97 10.18 2.28
N MET A 612 0.70 11.38 2.81
CA MET A 612 1.69 12.47 2.85
C MET A 612 2.84 12.17 3.79
N ARG A 613 2.55 11.63 4.98
CA ARG A 613 3.54 11.16 5.93
C ARG A 613 4.43 10.13 5.28
N ASP A 614 3.82 9.10 4.70
CA ASP A 614 4.55 7.97 4.13
C ASP A 614 5.41 8.44 2.95
N ALA A 615 4.92 9.35 2.10
CA ALA A 615 5.70 9.95 1.01
C ALA A 615 6.96 10.70 1.48
N LEU A 616 6.87 11.46 2.58
CA LEU A 616 7.99 12.23 3.12
C LEU A 616 8.95 11.36 3.95
N LEU A 617 8.41 10.43 4.73
CA LEU A 617 9.21 9.47 5.49
C LEU A 617 9.98 8.53 4.56
N LEU A 618 9.41 8.14 3.42
CA LEU A 618 10.10 7.32 2.42
C LEU A 618 11.39 7.98 1.94
N ARG A 619 11.32 9.28 1.64
CA ARG A 619 12.47 10.10 1.25
C ARG A 619 13.48 10.19 2.39
N LEU A 620 13.00 10.43 3.61
CA LEU A 620 13.86 10.51 4.79
C LEU A 620 14.57 9.18 5.10
N GLN A 621 13.87 8.05 5.00
CA GLN A 621 14.47 6.72 5.19
C GLN A 621 15.54 6.44 4.13
N THR A 622 15.28 6.85 2.89
CA THR A 622 16.24 6.73 1.77
C THR A 622 17.50 7.57 2.03
N SER A 623 17.39 8.69 2.76
CA SER A 623 18.56 9.53 3.07
C SER A 623 19.49 8.93 4.12
N SER A 624 19.05 7.90 4.86
CA SER A 624 19.78 7.26 5.97
C SER A 624 20.10 8.16 7.17
N TYR A 625 19.64 9.42 7.20
CA TYR A 625 19.83 10.31 8.33
C TYR A 625 18.71 10.15 9.38
N PRO A 626 19.04 9.92 10.66
CA PRO A 626 18.02 9.88 11.71
C PRO A 626 17.40 11.26 11.89
N ALA A 627 16.06 11.33 11.95
CA ALA A 627 15.33 12.58 12.21
C ALA A 627 14.71 12.61 13.60
N LYS A 628 14.79 13.78 14.25
CA LYS A 628 14.14 14.05 15.53
C LYS A 628 13.12 15.20 15.41
N PHE A 629 11.87 14.93 15.76
CA PHE A 629 10.81 15.93 15.84
C PHE A 629 10.92 16.74 17.14
N LEU A 630 10.90 18.07 17.02
CA LEU A 630 11.03 18.99 18.15
C LEU A 630 9.65 19.40 18.69
N LYS A 631 9.60 19.73 19.99
CA LYS A 631 8.39 20.26 20.63
C LYS A 631 8.18 21.73 20.26
N HIS A 632 6.92 22.17 20.24
CA HIS A 632 6.60 23.58 20.05
C HIS A 632 7.01 24.39 21.28
N ASP A 633 7.98 25.27 21.09
CA ASP A 633 8.46 26.17 22.14
C ASP A 633 7.47 27.33 22.32
N SER A 634 6.30 27.04 22.87
CA SER A 634 5.45 28.08 23.43
C SER A 634 6.06 28.46 24.77
N GLY A 635 6.65 29.65 24.91
CA GLY A 635 7.40 30.16 26.08
C GLY A 635 6.68 30.19 27.45
N LYS A 636 5.70 29.33 27.68
CA LYS A 636 5.21 28.95 29.01
C LYS A 636 5.74 27.56 29.33
N ALA A 637 6.46 27.44 30.44
CA ALA A 637 6.93 26.17 30.99
C ALA A 637 5.76 25.21 31.23
N MET A 638 5.38 24.46 30.21
CA MET A 638 4.41 23.38 30.30
C MET A 638 5.15 22.15 30.84
N LYS A 639 4.57 21.54 31.88
CA LYS A 639 5.12 20.40 32.63
C LYS A 639 5.74 19.34 31.71
N LYS A 640 6.92 18.85 32.11
CA LYS A 640 7.66 17.69 31.57
C LYS A 640 6.79 16.42 31.56
N THR A 641 5.79 16.37 30.70
CA THR A 641 5.22 15.11 30.24
C THR A 641 5.97 14.79 28.95
N GLY A 642 6.70 13.68 28.98
CA GLY A 642 7.43 13.16 27.82
C GLY A 642 6.44 12.75 26.74
N LEU A 643 5.99 13.70 25.92
CA LEU A 643 5.33 13.37 24.66
C LEU A 643 6.26 12.45 23.88
N ASP A 644 5.75 11.26 23.56
CA ASP A 644 6.44 10.24 22.77
C ASP A 644 6.77 10.81 21.38
N GLN A 645 7.88 10.37 20.78
CA GLN A 645 8.33 10.86 19.48
C GLN A 645 7.29 10.61 18.40
N ASN A 646 6.57 9.49 18.48
CA ASN A 646 5.47 9.18 17.57
C ASN A 646 4.35 10.22 17.64
N SER A 647 4.00 10.70 18.84
CA SER A 647 2.95 11.70 19.01
C SER A 647 3.34 13.07 18.42
N LEU A 648 4.62 13.44 18.52
CA LEU A 648 5.15 14.67 17.92
C LEU A 648 5.16 14.59 16.39
N GLN A 649 5.57 13.43 15.87
CA GLN A 649 5.54 13.13 14.45
C GLN A 649 4.10 13.17 13.89
N GLU A 650 3.16 12.48 14.53
CA GLU A 650 1.74 12.48 14.12
C GLU A 650 1.15 13.88 14.10
N ARG A 651 1.41 14.68 15.13
CA ARG A 651 0.96 16.07 15.19
C ARG A 651 1.57 16.93 14.08
N PHE A 652 2.87 16.79 13.83
CA PHE A 652 3.53 17.52 12.76
C PHE A 652 2.90 17.22 11.39
N PHE A 653 2.66 15.95 11.08
CA PHE A 653 2.04 15.57 9.81
C PHE A 653 0.58 15.99 9.71
N ALA A 654 -0.15 16.07 10.83
CA ALA A 654 -1.50 16.63 10.85
C ALA A 654 -1.48 18.12 10.48
N ASP A 655 -0.60 18.89 11.12
CA ASP A 655 -0.43 20.32 10.82
C ASP A 655 0.03 20.55 9.36
N LEU A 656 0.96 19.72 8.86
CA LEU A 656 1.44 19.75 7.50
C LEU A 656 0.34 19.44 6.47
N PHE A 657 -0.45 18.40 6.71
CA PHE A 657 -1.55 18.03 5.82
C PHE A 657 -2.64 19.11 5.80
N ALA A 658 -2.96 19.70 6.96
CA ALA A 658 -3.90 20.82 7.04
C ALA A 658 -3.40 22.07 6.29
N ALA A 659 -2.11 22.41 6.41
CA ALA A 659 -1.52 23.55 5.73
C ALA A 659 -1.41 23.36 4.21
N SER A 660 -1.10 22.15 3.75
CA SER A 660 -0.90 21.84 2.32
C SER A 660 -2.18 21.39 1.59
N ARG A 661 -3.23 20.96 2.31
CA ARG A 661 -4.45 20.33 1.76
C ARG A 661 -4.14 19.22 0.76
N GLY A 662 -3.17 18.36 1.07
CA GLY A 662 -2.77 17.23 0.22
C GLY A 662 -1.94 17.60 -1.02
N ASN A 663 -1.51 18.86 -1.16
CA ASN A 663 -0.62 19.29 -2.23
C ASN A 663 0.85 18.96 -1.90
N MET A 664 1.44 18.03 -2.65
CA MET A 664 2.79 17.54 -2.39
C MET A 664 3.86 18.63 -2.53
N GLN A 665 3.75 19.53 -3.51
CA GLN A 665 4.70 20.63 -3.69
C GLN A 665 4.70 21.57 -2.47
N ALA A 666 3.51 21.98 -2.02
CA ALA A 666 3.38 22.81 -0.83
C ALA A 666 3.91 22.10 0.42
N ALA A 667 3.61 20.81 0.58
CA ALA A 667 4.11 19.99 1.67
C ALA A 667 5.65 19.90 1.68
N LEU A 668 6.29 19.77 0.52
CA LEU A 668 7.76 19.77 0.41
C LEU A 668 8.36 21.12 0.82
N TYR A 669 7.76 22.24 0.43
CA TYR A 669 8.24 23.55 0.89
C TYR A 669 8.12 23.71 2.41
N TYR A 670 6.97 23.36 3.00
CA TYR A 670 6.79 23.41 4.45
C TYR A 670 7.71 22.44 5.19
N TRP A 671 7.95 21.26 4.61
CA TRP A 671 8.93 20.31 5.13
C TRP A 671 10.33 20.90 5.19
N LEU A 672 10.81 21.46 4.07
CA LEU A 672 12.14 22.10 3.99
C LEU A 672 12.26 23.33 4.91
N LEU A 673 11.17 24.08 5.10
CA LEU A 673 11.14 25.20 6.04
C LEU A 673 11.37 24.75 7.50
N CYS A 674 10.91 23.56 7.84
CA CYS A 674 10.96 22.95 9.16
C CYS A 674 12.21 22.08 9.40
N LEU A 675 12.92 21.70 8.35
CA LEU A 675 14.05 20.80 8.42
C LEU A 675 15.36 21.57 8.69
N ASP A 676 16.13 21.13 9.67
CA ASP A 676 17.51 21.59 9.89
C ASP A 676 18.45 20.40 10.06
N TYR A 677 19.72 20.59 9.69
CA TYR A 677 20.76 19.58 9.83
C TYR A 677 21.76 19.99 10.91
N ASP A 678 21.97 19.09 11.88
CA ASP A 678 23.02 19.22 12.88
C ASP A 678 24.27 18.49 12.39
N LYS A 679 25.30 19.25 12.01
CA LYS A 679 26.59 18.71 11.54
C LYS A 679 27.33 17.91 12.62
N THR A 680 27.12 18.20 13.90
CA THR A 680 27.86 17.56 15.00
C THR A 680 27.32 16.20 15.35
N LEU A 681 25.99 16.03 15.25
CA LEU A 681 25.27 14.80 15.58
C LEU A 681 24.90 13.98 14.34
N GLU A 682 25.27 14.46 13.14
CA GLU A 682 24.88 13.90 11.83
C GLU A 682 23.40 13.52 11.77
N SER A 683 22.54 14.40 12.28
CA SER A 683 21.12 14.11 12.44
C SER A 683 20.27 15.28 11.98
N LEU A 684 19.07 14.95 11.50
CA LEU A 684 18.08 15.92 11.08
C LEU A 684 17.17 16.28 12.25
N THR A 685 16.84 17.56 12.38
CA THR A 685 15.84 18.03 13.34
C THR A 685 14.67 18.64 12.58
N VAL A 686 13.46 18.28 12.99
CA VAL A 686 12.22 18.79 12.40
C VAL A 686 11.55 19.71 13.40
N ARG A 687 11.60 21.01 13.11
CA ARG A 687 10.88 22.04 13.86
C ARG A 687 9.36 21.91 13.62
N PRO A 688 8.52 22.17 14.63
CA PRO A 688 7.08 22.21 14.43
C PRO A 688 6.72 23.33 13.45
N LEU A 689 5.77 23.07 12.54
CA LEU A 689 5.33 24.04 11.54
C LEU A 689 4.74 25.31 12.17
N GLY A 690 4.06 25.15 13.31
CA GLY A 690 3.34 26.24 13.97
C GLY A 690 2.07 26.66 13.21
N LYS A 691 1.36 27.66 13.73
CA LYS A 691 0.22 28.26 13.04
C LYS A 691 0.72 29.33 12.07
N LEU A 692 0.61 29.08 10.77
CA LEU A 692 0.82 30.09 9.74
C LEU A 692 -0.36 31.06 9.77
N ASP A 693 -0.10 32.35 10.01
CA ASP A 693 -1.14 33.36 10.07
C ASP A 693 -1.48 33.89 8.67
N TYR A 694 -2.64 33.46 8.16
CA TYR A 694 -3.20 33.93 6.89
C TYR A 694 -4.33 34.94 7.08
N SER A 695 -4.51 35.49 8.29
CA SER A 695 -5.58 36.44 8.60
C SER A 695 -5.56 37.67 7.67
N SER A 696 -4.37 38.10 7.27
CA SER A 696 -4.14 39.19 6.33
C SER A 696 -4.77 38.99 4.96
N LEU A 697 -5.01 37.75 4.50
CA LEU A 697 -5.72 37.50 3.24
C LEU A 697 -7.12 38.12 3.25
N ARG A 698 -7.75 38.26 4.43
CA ARG A 698 -9.09 38.84 4.55
C ARG A 698 -9.14 40.33 4.21
N SER A 699 -7.98 41.02 4.24
CA SER A 699 -7.83 42.45 3.99
C SER A 699 -7.71 42.82 2.50
N LEU A 700 -7.60 41.82 1.62
CA LEU A 700 -7.62 42.04 0.17
C LEU A 700 -8.95 42.67 -0.26
N ASP A 701 -8.92 43.52 -1.28
CA ASP A 701 -10.15 44.05 -1.86
C ASP A 701 -10.79 43.08 -2.86
N ARG A 702 -11.99 43.44 -3.30
CA ARG A 702 -12.76 42.63 -4.26
C ARG A 702 -12.02 42.43 -5.58
N GLN A 703 -11.33 43.45 -6.08
CA GLN A 703 -10.63 43.35 -7.36
C GLN A 703 -9.47 42.35 -7.27
N GLN A 704 -8.70 42.38 -6.18
CA GLN A 704 -7.67 41.40 -5.86
C GLN A 704 -8.24 39.99 -5.74
N PHE A 705 -9.37 39.81 -5.03
CA PHE A 705 -10.02 38.49 -4.92
C PHE A 705 -10.51 37.94 -6.26
N TYR A 706 -11.15 38.76 -7.09
CA TYR A 706 -11.60 38.33 -8.41
C TYR A 706 -10.42 38.01 -9.33
N THR A 707 -9.33 38.78 -9.24
CA THR A 707 -8.08 38.50 -9.96
C THR A 707 -7.52 37.14 -9.57
N LEU A 708 -7.39 36.86 -8.27
CA LEU A 708 -6.94 35.56 -7.77
C LEU A 708 -7.87 34.42 -8.21
N ALA A 709 -9.19 34.62 -8.17
CA ALA A 709 -10.16 33.64 -8.62
C ALA A 709 -10.02 33.33 -10.11
N GLU A 710 -9.83 34.34 -10.96
CA GLU A 710 -9.66 34.12 -12.40
C GLU A 710 -8.32 33.51 -12.76
N ILE A 711 -7.23 33.85 -12.05
CA ILE A 711 -5.94 33.16 -12.20
C ILE A 711 -6.09 31.69 -11.84
N ILE A 712 -6.70 31.37 -10.69
CA ILE A 712 -6.90 30.00 -10.23
C ILE A 712 -7.74 29.21 -11.24
N ALA A 713 -8.83 29.81 -11.72
CA ALA A 713 -9.79 29.13 -12.58
C ALA A 713 -9.37 29.05 -14.05
N HIS A 714 -8.33 29.78 -14.48
CA HIS A 714 -7.62 29.55 -15.74
C HIS A 714 -6.29 28.80 -15.57
N GLY A 715 -5.84 28.63 -14.32
CA GLY A 715 -4.56 28.06 -13.95
C GLY A 715 -3.46 29.10 -13.86
N GLU A 716 -3.30 29.87 -14.92
CA GLU A 716 -2.30 30.92 -15.12
C GLU A 716 -2.85 31.92 -16.14
N LEU A 717 -2.42 33.18 -16.03
CA LEU A 717 -2.79 34.25 -16.95
C LEU A 717 -1.59 35.15 -17.22
N ASN A 718 -1.46 35.65 -18.45
CA ASN A 718 -0.60 36.81 -18.72
C ASN A 718 -1.40 38.13 -18.54
N ALA A 719 -0.70 39.26 -18.58
CA ALA A 719 -1.31 40.58 -18.37
C ALA A 719 -2.40 40.91 -19.42
N ASP A 720 -2.22 40.49 -20.68
CA ASP A 720 -3.17 40.77 -21.76
C ASP A 720 -4.43 39.89 -21.69
N GLU A 721 -4.28 38.63 -21.28
CA GLU A 721 -5.38 37.71 -21.00
C GLU A 721 -6.20 38.23 -19.82
N HIS A 722 -5.54 38.66 -18.75
CA HIS A 722 -6.21 39.32 -17.63
C HIS A 722 -6.95 40.58 -18.09
N ALA A 723 -6.29 41.47 -18.83
CA ALA A 723 -6.90 42.69 -19.39
C ALA A 723 -8.15 42.38 -20.22
N SER A 724 -8.11 41.32 -21.03
CA SER A 724 -9.25 40.88 -21.83
C SER A 724 -10.44 40.37 -21.00
N ILE A 725 -10.18 39.67 -19.89
CA ILE A 725 -11.23 39.14 -18.99
C ILE A 725 -11.89 40.27 -18.20
N PHE A 726 -11.08 41.24 -17.72
CA PHE A 726 -11.54 42.36 -16.90
C PHE A 726 -11.95 43.59 -17.70
N ALA A 727 -11.84 43.54 -19.03
CA ALA A 727 -12.12 44.65 -19.95
C ALA A 727 -11.43 45.95 -19.52
N CYS A 728 -10.12 45.87 -19.24
CA CYS A 728 -9.28 47.00 -18.86
C CYS A 728 -7.99 47.04 -19.68
N ASP A 729 -7.17 48.07 -19.48
CA ASP A 729 -5.89 48.21 -20.17
C ASP A 729 -4.82 47.25 -19.62
N SER A 730 -3.87 46.86 -20.49
CA SER A 730 -2.80 45.92 -20.13
C SER A 730 -1.87 46.47 -19.05
N LEU A 731 -1.66 47.79 -18.99
CA LEU A 731 -0.81 48.42 -17.97
C LEU A 731 -1.45 48.28 -16.58
N ARG A 732 -2.73 48.62 -16.43
CA ARG A 732 -3.48 48.46 -15.18
C ARG A 732 -3.54 47.01 -14.74
N SER A 733 -3.74 46.08 -15.68
CA SER A 733 -3.68 44.65 -15.39
C SER A 733 -2.31 44.24 -14.86
N ARG A 734 -1.23 44.67 -15.52
CA ARG A 734 0.14 44.41 -15.09
C ARG A 734 0.42 44.96 -13.70
N MET A 735 0.07 46.22 -13.43
CA MET A 735 0.27 46.86 -12.11
C MET A 735 -0.44 46.08 -10.99
N LEU A 736 -1.66 45.60 -11.23
CA LEU A 736 -2.39 44.80 -10.23
C LEU A 736 -1.74 43.44 -10.00
N LEU A 737 -1.32 42.76 -11.08
CA LEU A 737 -0.68 41.45 -11.01
C LEU A 737 0.68 41.55 -10.32
N ASP A 738 1.49 42.55 -10.66
CA ASP A 738 2.78 42.83 -10.04
C ASP A 738 2.63 43.18 -8.55
N HIS A 739 1.58 43.92 -8.18
CA HIS A 739 1.26 44.16 -6.77
C HIS A 739 0.95 42.85 -6.02
N LEU A 740 0.19 41.93 -6.62
CA LEU A 740 -0.07 40.61 -6.03
C LEU A 740 1.19 39.73 -5.96
N VAL A 741 2.15 39.91 -6.87
CA VAL A 741 3.50 39.30 -6.79
C VAL A 741 4.30 39.89 -5.63
N GLN A 742 4.27 41.21 -5.42
CA GLN A 742 4.91 41.87 -4.27
C GLN A 742 4.34 41.37 -2.92
N LEU A 743 3.04 41.07 -2.88
CA LEU A 743 2.39 40.43 -1.72
C LEU A 743 2.71 38.94 -1.57
N ASN A 744 3.55 38.36 -2.43
CA ASN A 744 3.96 36.96 -2.46
C ASN A 744 2.80 35.97 -2.75
N LEU A 745 1.64 36.46 -3.21
CA LEU A 745 0.48 35.63 -3.53
C LEU A 745 0.57 35.01 -4.92
N LEU A 746 1.23 35.71 -5.84
CA LEU A 746 1.51 35.25 -7.19
C LEU A 746 3.01 35.07 -7.42
N VAL A 747 3.35 34.18 -8.34
CA VAL A 747 4.69 34.03 -8.91
C VAL A 747 4.62 34.42 -10.37
N PHE A 748 5.62 35.18 -10.82
CA PHE A 748 5.80 35.54 -12.21
C PHE A 748 6.84 34.61 -12.85
N GLU A 749 6.45 33.88 -13.88
CA GLU A 749 7.34 33.06 -14.68
C GLU A 749 7.62 33.74 -16.02
N SER A 750 8.89 34.07 -16.28
CA SER A 750 9.34 34.57 -17.57
C SER A 750 9.29 33.44 -18.60
N GLY A 751 8.54 33.63 -19.69
CA GLY A 751 8.53 32.69 -20.81
C GLY A 751 9.61 33.01 -21.84
N ASP A 752 10.12 31.99 -22.54
CA ASP A 752 11.14 32.11 -23.58
C ASP A 752 10.73 33.06 -24.73
N ASN A 753 9.43 33.19 -24.98
CA ASN A 753 8.84 34.06 -26.00
C ASN A 753 8.54 35.50 -25.50
N GLY A 754 9.07 35.91 -24.34
CA GLY A 754 8.91 37.26 -23.78
C GLY A 754 7.55 37.56 -23.12
N ALA A 755 6.56 36.67 -23.23
CA ALA A 755 5.26 36.81 -22.59
C ALA A 755 5.23 36.08 -21.23
N GLY A 756 5.61 36.77 -20.16
CA GLY A 756 5.59 36.21 -18.81
C GLY A 756 4.18 35.93 -18.28
N ARG A 757 4.06 34.96 -17.37
CA ARG A 757 2.79 34.47 -16.83
C ARG A 757 2.74 34.58 -15.32
N TYR A 758 1.55 34.87 -14.83
CA TYR A 758 1.25 34.94 -13.41
C TYR A 758 0.48 33.69 -13.00
N GLN A 759 0.96 33.05 -11.94
CA GLN A 759 0.30 31.89 -11.34
C GLN A 759 0.28 32.02 -9.82
N LEU A 760 -0.64 31.30 -9.19
CA LEU A 760 -0.71 31.28 -7.73
C LEU A 760 0.55 30.66 -7.14
N ASN A 761 1.12 31.31 -6.12
CA ASN A 761 2.20 30.73 -5.34
C ASN A 761 1.72 29.43 -4.66
N PRO A 762 2.40 28.29 -4.86
CA PRO A 762 2.01 27.00 -4.30
C PRO A 762 1.77 27.02 -2.77
N LEU A 763 2.53 27.84 -2.03
CA LEU A 763 2.39 28.01 -0.58
C LEU A 763 1.02 28.59 -0.17
N PHE A 764 0.41 29.38 -1.05
CA PHE A 764 -0.86 30.05 -0.79
C PHE A 764 -2.05 29.32 -1.39
N PHE A 765 -1.83 28.17 -2.04
CA PHE A 765 -2.90 27.39 -2.66
C PHE A 765 -4.03 27.07 -1.67
N ALA A 766 -3.71 26.44 -0.55
CA ALA A 766 -4.70 26.07 0.45
C ALA A 766 -5.42 27.27 1.09
N PRO A 767 -4.73 28.29 1.63
CA PRO A 767 -5.41 29.40 2.31
C PRO A 767 -6.18 30.32 1.35
N VAL A 768 -5.70 30.55 0.13
CA VAL A 768 -6.41 31.40 -0.86
C VAL A 768 -7.67 30.69 -1.35
N THR A 769 -7.58 29.40 -1.70
CA THR A 769 -8.76 28.65 -2.14
C THR A 769 -9.80 28.55 -1.04
N ALA A 770 -9.40 28.25 0.21
CA ALA A 770 -10.30 28.24 1.37
C ALA A 770 -11.03 29.58 1.55
N THR A 771 -10.32 30.68 1.37
CA THR A 771 -10.87 32.04 1.55
C THR A 771 -11.86 32.38 0.43
N LEU A 772 -11.55 32.01 -0.81
CA LEU A 772 -12.41 32.23 -1.98
C LEU A 772 -13.67 31.35 -1.95
N GLU A 773 -13.53 30.07 -1.57
CA GLU A 773 -14.65 29.14 -1.33
C GLU A 773 -15.55 29.65 -0.21
N GLY A 774 -14.98 30.04 0.93
CA GLY A 774 -15.75 30.57 2.07
C GLY A 774 -16.47 31.89 1.79
N ARG A 775 -16.06 32.62 0.74
CA ARG A 775 -16.74 33.84 0.25
C ARG A 775 -17.65 33.59 -0.95
N ASN A 776 -17.83 32.33 -1.37
CA ASN A 776 -18.60 31.92 -2.56
C ASN A 776 -18.14 32.60 -3.87
N ILE A 777 -16.84 32.91 -3.98
CA ILE A 777 -16.23 33.46 -5.21
C ILE A 777 -15.76 32.34 -6.13
N LEU A 778 -15.20 31.27 -5.55
CA LEU A 778 -14.93 30.00 -6.23
C LEU A 778 -16.01 28.99 -5.80
N GLN A 779 -16.47 28.18 -6.74
CA GLN A 779 -17.47 27.12 -6.54
C GLN A 779 -16.86 25.75 -6.82
#